data_AF-A0A3B9IWR9-F1
#
_entry.id   AF-A0A3B9IWR9-F1
#
_cell.length_a   1.000
_cell.length_b   1.000
_cell.length_c   1.000
_cell.angle_alpha   90.00
_cell.angle_beta   90.00
_cell.angle_gamma   90.00
#
_symmetry.space_group_name_H-M   'P 1'
#
loop_
_entity.id
_entity.type
_entity.pdbx_description
1 polymer ?
#
loop_
_entity_poly.entity_id
_entity_poly.type
_entity_poly.pdbx_seq_one_letter_code
_entity_poly.pdbx_strand_id
1 'polypeptide(L)'
;MGEYDKMNKNTQSYNQGELPENGGILNIFRRLGRKLTFWYVDPFGERQNNFNRESSDMINELSERIDANDDVTKYIAEVLKNEVNALNQKINLTNDNLNKFIRLLDPELRKKISPTLKGEISPSAVAEFTGSISSVNDDDLEKWGEQYRKNILGELSANAERKGTIGIICMNFLMSRGIDAIRNEALELYKLLKRTCSYNLKFISIEKNITETQIKGGLMLVPEKGAGEIIKSLKLSLCILCEATPNIILQDNCSLLAEHIIFKLSGQNPLKNLSQNTLRELIHFNDFGQHKYLVQSSKAADIMAENGFRRPQISYPLTSDGKIYLRKRTFSTEKFTVGFASSPMEIRQSEARGINLLCSVIKANPDIKFKILWRYENVDLPYIMTMARNCTVISGAYDMGKFYSEIDCVIIPYQSIDYNHACSLSAVEAMRNFIPVVCTSVSGISEVVAECGMGEVSGLDEKSVSSALRKIKNHYHDYLTPVTKQRFEDILYNKNIVDIIENEADKNRSVKPVSLYEWDRRLKLDGKYLVMGHKAMKEYYSQAEIAENYTQDRFTSPALKYFDFIERQNIGVIFDSYFGKVSPLILDVACGDGRITAECIKHGKCISADASAEMLKLVKKRFRDYRNSPDVAMIDVIADNIRGKYDAVTCFRYIRHFEYASRKLIYDKFRSILTEDGILIFDVPNIDFELPLKNLKGWDKYNIYDVFFDRETIEEELRLSGFRIKYIIPTGQGLMTDLPANIRNQPVTWTVGAVKL
;
A
#
# COMPACT_ATOMS: atom_id res chain seq x y z
N MET A 1 30.90 34.52 -13.89
CA MET A 1 31.45 34.86 -15.22
C MET A 1 30.33 35.45 -16.06
N GLY A 2 30.45 36.74 -16.38
CA GLY A 2 29.47 37.50 -17.15
C GLY A 2 29.18 38.84 -16.49
N GLU A 3 29.59 39.92 -17.15
CA GLU A 3 29.39 41.35 -16.83
C GLU A 3 30.31 41.99 -15.77
N TYR A 4 31.54 42.31 -16.16
CA TYR A 4 32.20 43.57 -15.77
C TYR A 4 33.28 43.90 -16.80
N ASP A 5 32.84 44.41 -17.96
CA ASP A 5 33.78 44.96 -18.94
C ASP A 5 33.10 46.07 -19.73
N LYS A 6 33.16 47.29 -19.17
CA LYS A 6 33.01 48.59 -19.86
C LYS A 6 32.96 49.72 -18.82
N MET A 7 34.12 50.23 -18.44
CA MET A 7 34.33 51.66 -18.16
C MET A 7 35.81 51.91 -17.92
N ASN A 8 36.56 52.12 -19.01
CA ASN A 8 37.79 52.91 -18.97
C ASN A 8 38.11 53.44 -20.37
N LYS A 9 37.54 54.60 -20.68
CA LYS A 9 38.03 55.52 -21.71
C LYS A 9 37.98 56.92 -21.12
N ASN A 10 39.14 57.45 -20.78
CA ASN A 10 39.56 58.82 -21.10
C ASN A 10 40.93 59.10 -20.48
N THR A 11 41.96 58.74 -21.25
CA THR A 11 43.25 59.44 -21.25
C THR A 11 43.04 60.83 -21.86
N GLN A 12 43.21 61.90 -21.07
CA GLN A 12 43.49 63.23 -21.59
C GLN A 12 44.89 63.65 -21.18
N SER A 13 45.73 63.83 -22.20
CA SER A 13 47.04 64.44 -22.19
C SER A 13 46.97 65.91 -21.76
N TYR A 14 47.86 66.34 -20.86
CA TYR A 14 48.31 67.73 -20.83
C TYR A 14 49.66 67.82 -21.55
N ASN A 15 49.60 68.45 -22.73
CA ASN A 15 50.73 68.78 -23.58
C ASN A 15 51.72 69.69 -22.84
N GLN A 16 53.01 69.35 -22.99
CA GLN A 16 54.13 70.24 -22.70
C GLN A 16 54.14 71.36 -23.73
N GLY A 17 53.87 72.60 -23.31
CA GLY A 17 54.25 73.79 -24.04
C GLY A 17 55.63 74.23 -23.57
N GLU A 18 56.61 74.20 -24.46
CA GLU A 18 57.91 74.84 -24.26
C GLU A 18 57.72 76.35 -24.14
N LEU A 19 58.33 76.96 -23.11
CA LEU A 19 58.54 78.40 -23.02
C LEU A 19 60.03 78.65 -22.76
N PRO A 20 60.64 79.67 -23.38
CA PRO A 20 62.08 79.79 -23.44
C PRO A 20 62.69 80.24 -22.12
N GLU A 21 63.94 79.85 -21.97
CA GLU A 21 64.84 80.07 -20.86
C GLU A 21 65.00 81.55 -20.51
N ASN A 22 64.93 81.86 -19.21
CA ASN A 22 65.96 82.66 -18.51
C ASN A 22 65.67 82.70 -17.00
N GLY A 23 66.58 82.14 -16.20
CA GLY A 23 66.58 82.32 -14.74
C GLY A 23 67.03 81.08 -13.96
N GLY A 24 68.33 80.97 -13.67
CA GLY A 24 69.01 79.80 -13.08
C GLY A 24 68.55 79.32 -11.70
N ILE A 25 67.57 79.97 -11.05
CA ILE A 25 67.05 79.55 -9.74
C ILE A 25 65.88 78.56 -9.88
N LEU A 26 65.08 78.65 -10.95
CA LEU A 26 63.89 77.79 -11.12
C LEU A 26 64.23 76.33 -11.47
N ASN A 27 65.37 76.11 -12.14
CA ASN A 27 65.83 74.77 -12.51
C ASN A 27 66.32 73.95 -11.30
N ILE A 28 66.81 74.60 -10.24
CA ILE A 28 67.21 73.92 -9.00
C ILE A 28 65.98 73.43 -8.24
N PHE A 29 64.94 74.26 -8.11
CA PHE A 29 63.69 73.87 -7.44
C PHE A 29 62.90 72.80 -8.18
N ARG A 30 62.88 72.79 -9.53
CA ARG A 30 62.27 71.68 -10.29
C ARG A 30 63.03 70.36 -10.15
N ARG A 31 64.37 70.40 -10.06
CA ARG A 31 65.18 69.20 -9.82
C ARG A 31 65.02 68.66 -8.40
N LEU A 32 64.93 69.55 -7.39
CA LEU A 32 64.63 69.14 -6.01
C LEU A 32 63.20 68.62 -5.86
N GLY A 33 62.21 69.28 -6.47
CA GLY A 33 60.81 68.87 -6.44
C GLY A 33 60.62 67.48 -7.06
N ARG A 34 61.14 67.23 -8.27
CA ARG A 34 61.07 65.90 -8.91
C ARG A 34 61.81 64.81 -8.14
N LYS A 35 62.95 65.13 -7.49
CA LYS A 35 63.65 64.17 -6.62
C LYS A 35 62.86 63.87 -5.34
N LEU A 36 62.19 64.86 -4.74
CA LEU A 36 61.37 64.66 -3.55
C LEU A 36 60.08 63.87 -3.85
N THR A 37 59.43 64.09 -5.00
CA THR A 37 58.26 63.27 -5.40
C THR A 37 58.68 61.82 -5.67
N PHE A 38 59.84 61.60 -6.30
CA PHE A 38 60.37 60.25 -6.54
C PHE A 38 60.82 59.55 -5.24
N TRP A 39 61.31 60.30 -4.25
CA TRP A 39 61.75 59.73 -2.97
C TRP A 39 60.62 59.47 -1.97
N TYR A 40 59.49 60.15 -2.09
CA TYR A 40 58.37 60.01 -1.14
C TYR A 40 57.14 59.32 -1.71
N VAL A 41 56.84 59.48 -3.01
CA VAL A 41 55.59 58.97 -3.59
C VAL A 41 55.78 57.56 -4.18
N ASP A 42 56.90 57.27 -4.84
CA ASP A 42 57.17 55.93 -5.37
C ASP A 42 57.34 54.86 -4.28
N PRO A 43 58.15 55.05 -3.22
CA PRO A 43 58.25 54.02 -2.18
C PRO A 43 56.98 53.89 -1.34
N PHE A 44 56.14 54.93 -1.25
CA PHE A 44 54.85 54.83 -0.58
C PHE A 44 53.80 54.13 -1.46
N GLY A 45 53.80 54.41 -2.77
CA GLY A 45 52.97 53.72 -3.76
C GLY A 45 53.33 52.25 -3.91
N GLU A 46 54.62 51.91 -3.98
CA GLU A 46 55.08 50.52 -4.00
C GLU A 46 54.75 49.79 -2.70
N ARG A 47 54.92 50.41 -1.54
CA ARG A 47 54.51 49.81 -0.25
C ARG A 47 53.00 49.62 -0.14
N GLN A 48 52.21 50.59 -0.62
CA GLN A 48 50.76 50.46 -0.64
C GLN A 48 50.31 49.37 -1.62
N ASN A 49 50.95 49.27 -2.78
CA ASN A 49 50.67 48.22 -3.75
C ASN A 49 51.09 46.83 -3.25
N ASN A 50 52.22 46.71 -2.56
CA ASN A 50 52.63 45.47 -1.90
C ASN A 50 51.66 45.11 -0.76
N PHE A 51 51.27 46.07 0.09
CA PHE A 51 50.29 45.83 1.15
C PHE A 51 48.95 45.37 0.59
N ASN A 52 48.46 45.99 -0.50
CA ASN A 52 47.22 45.59 -1.15
C ASN A 52 47.34 44.19 -1.77
N ARG A 53 48.50 43.84 -2.33
CA ARG A 53 48.76 42.51 -2.89
C ARG A 53 48.81 41.46 -1.79
N GLU A 54 49.59 41.69 -0.75
CA GLU A 54 49.68 40.81 0.44
C GLU A 54 48.31 40.63 1.11
N SER A 55 47.52 41.70 1.24
CA SER A 55 46.16 41.63 1.77
C SER A 55 45.23 40.84 0.86
N SER A 56 45.32 41.01 -0.46
CA SER A 56 44.54 40.25 -1.43
C SER A 56 44.92 38.76 -1.41
N ASP A 57 46.21 38.45 -1.31
CA ASP A 57 46.71 37.09 -1.24
C ASP A 57 46.26 36.41 0.07
N MET A 58 46.31 37.13 1.20
CA MET A 58 45.75 36.65 2.47
C MET A 58 44.24 36.42 2.42
N ILE A 59 43.48 37.30 1.77
CA ILE A 59 42.02 37.15 1.62
C ILE A 59 41.70 35.93 0.73
N ASN A 60 42.44 35.74 -0.36
CA ASN A 60 42.28 34.57 -1.22
C ASN A 60 42.64 33.28 -0.47
N GLU A 61 43.73 33.27 0.30
CA GLU A 61 44.12 32.13 1.13
C GLU A 61 43.05 31.83 2.21
N LEU A 62 42.46 32.86 2.82
CA LEU A 62 41.35 32.72 3.77
C LEU A 62 40.08 32.19 3.08
N SER A 63 39.77 32.66 1.87
CA SER A 63 38.61 32.19 1.09
C SER A 63 38.79 30.72 0.71
N GLU A 64 39.96 30.32 0.24
CA GLU A 64 40.28 28.92 -0.08
C GLU A 64 40.21 28.03 1.17
N ARG A 65 40.64 28.53 2.34
CA ARG A 65 40.49 27.80 3.62
C ARG A 65 39.04 27.71 4.08
N ILE A 66 38.21 28.72 3.82
CA ILE A 66 36.77 28.70 4.11
C ILE A 66 36.07 27.69 3.19
N ASP A 67 36.35 27.71 1.89
CA ASP A 67 35.77 26.78 0.92
C ASP A 67 36.20 25.33 1.21
N ALA A 68 37.48 25.12 1.56
CA ALA A 68 37.97 23.81 2.00
C ALA A 68 37.28 23.34 3.29
N ASN A 69 37.00 24.24 4.24
CA ASN A 69 36.24 23.91 5.44
C ASN A 69 34.75 23.63 5.13
N ASP A 70 34.17 24.29 4.12
CA ASP A 70 32.78 24.08 3.71
C ASP A 70 32.62 22.71 3.02
N ASP A 71 33.60 22.31 2.21
CA ASP A 71 33.68 20.97 1.62
C ASP A 71 33.97 19.89 2.67
N VAL A 72 34.84 20.16 3.65
CA VAL A 72 35.04 19.27 4.81
C VAL A 72 33.76 19.19 5.65
N THR A 73 33.01 20.27 5.80
CA THR A 73 31.74 20.28 6.56
C THR A 73 30.65 19.51 5.81
N LYS A 74 30.56 19.64 4.48
CA LYS A 74 29.66 18.81 3.65
C LYS A 74 30.04 17.34 3.68
N TYR A 75 31.33 17.03 3.60
CA TYR A 75 31.84 15.67 3.70
C TYR A 75 31.57 15.07 5.09
N ILE A 76 31.80 15.82 6.17
CA ILE A 76 31.48 15.39 7.54
C ILE A 76 29.96 15.23 7.71
N ALA A 77 29.13 16.12 7.15
CA ALA A 77 27.68 15.98 7.19
C ALA A 77 27.19 14.74 6.43
N GLU A 78 27.82 14.41 5.31
CA GLU A 78 27.50 13.21 4.53
C GLU A 78 27.98 11.93 5.21
N VAL A 79 29.18 11.94 5.82
CA VAL A 79 29.69 10.85 6.65
C VAL A 79 28.81 10.67 7.89
N LEU A 80 28.43 11.73 8.60
CA LEU A 80 27.52 11.69 9.74
C LEU A 80 26.13 11.22 9.33
N LYS A 81 25.61 11.63 8.16
CA LYS A 81 24.33 11.14 7.65
C LYS A 81 24.40 9.65 7.34
N ASN A 82 25.50 9.18 6.77
CA ASN A 82 25.73 7.77 6.49
C ASN A 82 25.95 6.96 7.78
N GLU A 83 26.66 7.50 8.76
CA GLU A 83 26.82 6.89 10.08
C GLU A 83 25.52 6.88 10.87
N VAL A 84 24.72 7.95 10.86
CA VAL A 84 23.38 8.02 11.46
C VAL A 84 22.43 7.06 10.76
N ASN A 85 22.49 6.92 9.44
CA ASN A 85 21.71 5.91 8.72
C ASN A 85 22.17 4.48 9.05
N ALA A 86 23.47 4.24 9.19
CA ALA A 86 24.03 2.96 9.61
C ALA A 86 23.73 2.66 11.08
N LEU A 87 23.70 3.67 11.95
CA LEU A 87 23.29 3.59 13.35
C LEU A 87 21.79 3.38 13.46
N ASN A 88 20.97 4.04 12.64
CA ASN A 88 19.53 3.80 12.58
C ASN A 88 19.22 2.41 12.05
N GLN A 89 19.97 1.92 11.05
CA GLN A 89 19.88 0.53 10.61
C GLN A 89 20.34 -0.42 11.71
N LYS A 90 21.43 -0.14 12.43
CA LYS A 90 21.88 -0.93 13.59
C LYS A 90 20.89 -0.86 14.75
N ILE A 91 20.29 0.29 15.05
CA ILE A 91 19.29 0.49 16.10
C ILE A 91 18.00 -0.24 15.70
N ASN A 92 17.59 -0.20 14.43
CA ASN A 92 16.46 -0.97 13.93
C ASN A 92 16.74 -2.47 13.96
N LEU A 93 17.95 -2.91 13.57
CA LEU A 93 18.42 -4.29 13.73
C LEU A 93 18.52 -4.68 15.22
N THR A 94 18.90 -3.76 16.10
CA THR A 94 19.03 -4.00 17.55
C THR A 94 17.66 -3.99 18.21
N ASN A 95 16.69 -3.19 17.74
CA ASN A 95 15.29 -3.21 18.18
C ASN A 95 14.57 -4.45 17.67
N ASP A 96 14.83 -4.90 16.44
CA ASP A 96 14.35 -6.19 15.94
C ASP A 96 15.01 -7.37 16.65
N ASN A 97 16.30 -7.25 16.99
CA ASN A 97 17.02 -8.24 17.79
C ASN A 97 16.60 -8.21 19.27
N LEU A 98 16.26 -7.05 19.84
CA LEU A 98 15.73 -6.89 21.19
C LEU A 98 14.30 -7.40 21.26
N ASN A 99 13.47 -7.12 20.23
CA ASN A 99 12.15 -7.72 20.06
C ASN A 99 12.24 -9.24 19.85
N LYS A 100 13.25 -9.75 19.12
CA LYS A 100 13.55 -11.18 19.02
C LYS A 100 14.08 -11.76 20.33
N PHE A 101 14.90 -11.04 21.07
CA PHE A 101 15.51 -11.48 22.34
C PHE A 101 14.47 -11.53 23.48
N ILE A 102 13.57 -10.53 23.54
CA ILE A 102 12.36 -10.52 24.38
C ILE A 102 11.37 -11.62 23.94
N ARG A 103 11.39 -12.02 22.66
CA ARG A 103 10.66 -13.19 22.13
C ARG A 103 11.30 -14.54 22.49
N LEU A 104 12.61 -14.57 22.75
CA LEU A 104 13.40 -15.79 23.00
C LEU A 104 13.62 -16.10 24.50
N LEU A 105 13.39 -15.14 25.41
CA LEU A 105 13.41 -15.40 26.85
C LEU A 105 12.22 -16.28 27.26
N ASP A 106 12.54 -17.54 27.56
CA ASP A 106 11.79 -18.62 28.23
C ASP A 106 10.24 -18.46 28.36
N PRO A 107 9.44 -19.36 27.74
CA PRO A 107 7.99 -19.41 27.90
C PRO A 107 7.46 -19.41 29.35
N GLU A 108 8.24 -19.90 30.33
CA GLU A 108 7.85 -19.92 31.74
C GLU A 108 7.95 -18.54 32.42
N LEU A 109 8.85 -17.65 31.97
CA LEU A 109 8.96 -16.28 32.49
C LEU A 109 7.76 -15.39 32.06
N ARG A 110 7.16 -15.67 30.90
CA ARG A 110 5.93 -15.01 30.42
C ARG A 110 4.66 -15.41 31.17
N LYS A 111 4.65 -16.54 31.89
CA LYS A 111 3.51 -16.89 32.76
C LYS A 111 3.45 -16.03 34.03
N LYS A 112 4.57 -15.38 34.40
CA LYS A 112 4.68 -14.54 35.61
C LYS A 112 4.62 -13.03 35.32
N ILE A 113 4.65 -12.61 34.06
CA ILE A 113 4.53 -11.20 33.65
C ILE A 113 3.35 -11.09 32.67
N SER A 114 2.34 -10.29 33.05
CA SER A 114 1.08 -10.10 32.31
C SER A 114 1.32 -9.64 30.85
N PRO A 115 0.48 -10.01 29.86
CA PRO A 115 0.77 -9.91 28.42
C PRO A 115 0.85 -8.49 27.81
N THR A 116 0.93 -7.41 28.58
CA THR A 116 0.57 -6.06 28.13
C THR A 116 1.71 -5.10 27.80
N LEU A 117 2.99 -5.50 27.87
CA LEU A 117 4.10 -4.57 27.62
C LEU A 117 4.45 -4.40 26.13
N LYS A 118 3.60 -3.64 25.41
CA LYS A 118 3.90 -3.04 24.10
C LYS A 118 3.15 -1.69 23.92
N GLY A 119 3.20 -0.83 24.92
CA GLY A 119 2.85 0.59 24.78
C GLY A 119 4.12 1.42 24.89
N GLU A 120 4.35 2.37 23.98
CA GLU A 120 5.33 3.43 24.21
C GLU A 120 4.92 4.19 25.48
N ILE A 121 5.81 4.25 26.46
CA ILE A 121 5.65 5.07 27.66
C ILE A 121 5.72 6.52 27.20
N SER A 122 4.73 7.35 27.52
CA SER A 122 4.71 8.73 27.04
C SER A 122 5.93 9.52 27.57
N PRO A 123 6.49 10.46 26.81
CA PRO A 123 7.56 11.34 27.28
C PRO A 123 7.17 12.14 28.53
N SER A 124 5.87 12.37 28.78
CA SER A 124 5.41 13.10 29.97
C SER A 124 5.54 12.27 31.24
N ALA A 125 5.31 10.95 31.19
CA ALA A 125 5.53 10.06 32.33
C ALA A 125 7.01 9.94 32.70
N VAL A 126 7.91 10.01 31.69
CA VAL A 126 9.36 10.03 31.90
C VAL A 126 9.85 11.40 32.38
N ALA A 127 9.25 12.51 31.92
CA ALA A 127 9.60 13.85 32.35
C ALA A 127 9.23 14.13 33.83
N GLU A 128 8.04 13.68 34.25
CA GLU A 128 7.59 13.73 35.65
C GLU A 128 8.46 12.84 36.55
N PHE A 129 8.98 11.73 35.99
CA PHE A 129 9.92 10.79 36.61
C PHE A 129 11.35 11.36 36.77
N THR A 130 11.86 12.12 35.80
CA THR A 130 13.20 12.74 35.92
C THR A 130 13.24 13.96 36.86
N GLY A 131 12.12 14.67 37.01
CA GLY A 131 12.05 15.87 37.86
C GLY A 131 12.12 15.59 39.36
N SER A 132 11.96 14.33 39.79
CA SER A 132 11.84 13.93 41.19
C SER A 132 13.05 13.11 41.70
N ILE A 133 14.05 12.86 40.85
CA ILE A 133 15.26 12.08 41.16
C ILE A 133 16.30 12.86 42.00
N SER A 134 16.19 14.19 42.12
CA SER A 134 17.20 14.99 42.82
C SER A 134 17.17 14.92 44.35
N SER A 135 16.32 14.08 44.98
CA SER A 135 16.16 14.09 46.45
C SER A 135 15.73 12.78 47.13
N VAL A 136 16.04 11.60 46.61
CA VAL A 136 15.58 10.32 47.21
C VAL A 136 16.73 9.54 47.85
N ASN A 137 16.57 9.12 49.11
CA ASN A 137 17.51 8.25 49.85
C ASN A 137 17.34 6.77 49.45
N ASP A 138 18.40 5.96 49.58
CA ASP A 138 18.45 4.56 49.14
C ASP A 138 17.36 3.66 49.76
N ASP A 139 16.91 3.94 50.99
CA ASP A 139 15.86 3.16 51.68
C ASP A 139 14.44 3.35 51.09
N ASP A 140 14.22 4.38 50.26
CA ASP A 140 12.93 4.64 49.61
C ASP A 140 12.84 4.07 48.19
N LEU A 141 13.95 3.58 47.61
CA LEU A 141 14.03 3.06 46.25
C LEU A 141 13.12 1.84 46.02
N GLU A 142 12.96 0.98 47.03
CA GLU A 142 12.16 -0.24 46.90
C GLU A 142 10.66 0.07 46.88
N LYS A 143 10.20 0.96 47.77
CA LYS A 143 8.82 1.50 47.77
C LYS A 143 8.53 2.33 46.52
N TRP A 144 9.51 3.09 46.06
CA TRP A 144 9.44 3.83 44.79
C TRP A 144 9.31 2.90 43.60
N GLY A 145 10.10 1.82 43.56
CA GLY A 145 10.03 0.79 42.53
C GLY A 145 8.67 0.09 42.49
N GLU A 146 8.07 -0.17 43.65
CA GLU A 146 6.70 -0.69 43.75
C GLU A 146 5.65 0.30 43.23
N GLN A 147 5.76 1.57 43.59
CA GLN A 147 4.82 2.60 43.13
C GLN A 147 4.95 2.86 41.62
N TYR A 148 6.18 2.88 41.08
CA TYR A 148 6.43 2.97 39.64
C TYR A 148 5.85 1.76 38.91
N ARG A 149 6.08 0.53 39.41
CA ARG A 149 5.44 -0.67 38.85
C ARG A 149 3.93 -0.57 38.90
N LYS A 150 3.35 -0.09 40.00
CA LYS A 150 1.90 0.06 40.16
C LYS A 150 1.33 1.08 39.16
N ASN A 151 2.01 2.19 38.93
CA ASN A 151 1.61 3.21 37.96
C ASN A 151 1.75 2.70 36.52
N ILE A 152 2.86 2.06 36.18
CA ILE A 152 3.07 1.41 34.88
C ILE A 152 2.04 0.31 34.65
N LEU A 153 1.78 -0.56 35.64
CA LEU A 153 0.73 -1.58 35.55
C LEU A 153 -0.67 -0.96 35.42
N GLY A 154 -0.93 0.17 36.06
CA GLY A 154 -2.16 0.96 35.93
C GLY A 154 -2.36 1.52 34.53
N GLU A 155 -1.33 2.11 33.92
CA GLU A 155 -1.39 2.58 32.53
C GLU A 155 -1.45 1.44 31.52
N LEU A 156 -0.73 0.34 31.76
CA LEU A 156 -0.77 -0.87 30.93
C LEU A 156 -2.14 -1.54 30.97
N SER A 157 -2.82 -1.54 32.12
CA SER A 157 -4.19 -2.05 32.25
C SER A 157 -5.21 -1.10 31.62
N ALA A 158 -5.04 0.21 31.76
CA ALA A 158 -5.87 1.21 31.08
C ALA A 158 -5.74 1.19 29.55
N ASN A 159 -4.56 0.84 29.01
CA ASN A 159 -4.35 0.66 27.57
C ASN A 159 -4.83 -0.71 27.04
N ALA A 160 -4.81 -1.75 27.86
CA ALA A 160 -5.34 -3.08 27.51
C ALA A 160 -6.88 -3.10 27.42
N GLU A 161 -7.57 -2.29 28.22
CA GLU A 161 -9.03 -2.15 28.14
C GLU A 161 -9.51 -1.35 26.92
N ARG A 162 -8.60 -0.67 26.20
CA ARG A 162 -8.97 0.26 25.11
C ARG A 162 -9.01 -0.34 23.71
N LYS A 163 -8.40 -1.49 23.45
CA LYS A 163 -8.41 -2.07 22.10
C LYS A 163 -9.66 -2.94 21.88
N GLY A 164 -10.33 -2.73 20.75
CA GLY A 164 -11.58 -3.41 20.42
C GLY A 164 -11.42 -4.91 20.18
N THR A 165 -12.41 -5.55 19.55
CA THR A 165 -12.41 -7.01 19.33
C THR A 165 -12.23 -7.37 17.86
N ILE A 166 -11.27 -8.24 17.55
CA ILE A 166 -11.10 -8.84 16.22
C ILE A 166 -11.75 -10.23 16.20
N GLY A 167 -12.57 -10.50 15.19
CA GLY A 167 -13.17 -11.81 14.95
C GLY A 167 -12.46 -12.54 13.82
N ILE A 168 -11.93 -13.74 14.08
CA ILE A 168 -11.47 -14.67 13.05
C ILE A 168 -12.65 -15.56 12.70
N ILE A 169 -13.09 -15.60 11.44
CA ILE A 169 -14.34 -16.23 11.02
C ILE A 169 -14.09 -17.21 9.87
N CYS A 170 -14.70 -18.40 9.94
CA CYS A 170 -14.70 -19.40 8.87
C CYS A 170 -16.00 -20.23 8.89
N MET A 171 -16.25 -21.03 7.85
CA MET A 171 -17.45 -21.87 7.71
C MET A 171 -17.21 -23.33 8.11
N ASN A 172 -18.09 -23.97 8.88
CA ASN A 172 -18.07 -25.42 9.15
C ASN A 172 -16.75 -25.96 9.75
N PHE A 173 -16.16 -25.21 10.69
CA PHE A 173 -14.96 -25.63 11.42
C PHE A 173 -15.16 -26.96 12.16
N LEU A 174 -16.32 -27.18 12.79
CA LEU A 174 -16.57 -28.35 13.65
C LEU A 174 -16.36 -29.69 12.92
N MET A 175 -16.88 -29.80 11.70
CA MET A 175 -16.78 -31.02 10.89
C MET A 175 -15.45 -31.15 10.14
N SER A 176 -14.71 -30.06 9.97
CA SER A 176 -13.56 -29.98 9.06
C SER A 176 -12.21 -29.86 9.79
N ARG A 177 -12.24 -29.72 11.13
CA ARG A 177 -11.04 -29.56 11.95
C ARG A 177 -10.07 -30.73 11.78
N GLY A 178 -8.81 -30.42 11.46
CA GLY A 178 -7.76 -31.43 11.27
C GLY A 178 -7.78 -32.11 9.89
N ILE A 179 -8.80 -31.85 9.06
CA ILE A 179 -8.94 -32.42 7.71
C ILE A 179 -8.78 -31.33 6.65
N ASP A 180 -9.37 -30.15 6.84
CA ASP A 180 -9.30 -29.03 5.90
C ASP A 180 -8.15 -28.08 6.26
N ALA A 181 -7.30 -27.80 5.26
CA ALA A 181 -6.17 -26.88 5.39
C ALA A 181 -6.61 -25.46 5.73
N ILE A 182 -7.73 -24.97 5.18
CA ILE A 182 -8.19 -23.60 5.38
C ILE A 182 -8.59 -23.38 6.84
N ARG A 183 -9.26 -24.37 7.43
CA ARG A 183 -9.69 -24.34 8.84
C ARG A 183 -8.53 -24.45 9.80
N ASN A 184 -7.55 -25.29 9.47
CA ASN A 184 -6.32 -25.39 10.26
C ASN A 184 -5.55 -24.07 10.24
N GLU A 185 -5.45 -23.42 9.08
CA GLU A 185 -4.80 -22.11 8.96
C GLU A 185 -5.53 -21.02 9.76
N ALA A 186 -6.87 -20.97 9.70
CA ALA A 186 -7.65 -20.03 10.52
C ALA A 186 -7.39 -20.21 12.02
N LEU A 187 -7.28 -21.47 12.48
CA LEU A 187 -6.93 -21.77 13.86
C LEU A 187 -5.48 -21.36 14.19
N GLU A 188 -4.52 -21.59 13.30
CA GLU A 188 -3.13 -21.16 13.51
C GLU A 188 -3.01 -19.64 13.54
N LEU A 189 -3.75 -18.91 12.70
CA LEU A 189 -3.85 -17.46 12.76
C LEU A 189 -4.41 -17.00 14.11
N TYR A 190 -5.52 -17.60 14.57
CA TYR A 190 -6.08 -17.29 15.88
C TYR A 190 -5.06 -17.52 17.01
N LYS A 191 -4.32 -18.63 16.99
CA LYS A 191 -3.28 -18.92 17.99
C LYS A 191 -2.11 -17.96 17.91
N LEU A 192 -1.70 -17.55 16.71
CA LEU A 192 -0.63 -16.57 16.50
C LEU A 192 -1.06 -15.24 17.12
N LEU A 193 -2.20 -14.71 16.68
CA LEU A 193 -2.72 -13.44 17.17
C LEU A 193 -2.95 -13.45 18.68
N LYS A 194 -3.46 -14.55 19.25
CA LYS A 194 -3.66 -14.65 20.71
C LYS A 194 -2.36 -14.52 21.51
N ARG A 195 -1.22 -14.79 20.89
CA ARG A 195 0.11 -14.69 21.50
C ARG A 195 0.80 -13.35 21.24
N THR A 196 0.41 -12.63 20.19
CA THR A 196 1.19 -11.48 19.67
C THR A 196 0.40 -10.20 19.46
N CYS A 197 -0.92 -10.28 19.30
CA CYS A 197 -1.80 -9.16 18.99
C CYS A 197 -2.26 -8.47 20.27
N SER A 198 -2.40 -7.15 20.19
CA SER A 198 -2.85 -6.27 21.28
C SER A 198 -4.39 -6.16 21.38
N TYR A 199 -5.12 -6.73 20.43
CA TYR A 199 -6.59 -6.73 20.39
C TYR A 199 -7.22 -7.93 21.10
N ASN A 200 -8.46 -7.75 21.58
CA ASN A 200 -9.28 -8.87 22.03
C ASN A 200 -9.64 -9.77 20.85
N LEU A 201 -9.62 -11.09 21.01
CA LEU A 201 -9.85 -12.03 19.91
C LEU A 201 -11.02 -12.96 20.15
N LYS A 202 -11.87 -13.12 19.13
CA LYS A 202 -12.89 -14.17 19.07
C LYS A 202 -12.63 -15.07 17.87
N PHE A 203 -12.68 -16.38 18.07
CA PHE A 203 -12.72 -17.33 16.96
C PHE A 203 -14.16 -17.78 16.75
N ILE A 204 -14.67 -17.57 15.54
CA ILE A 204 -16.07 -17.75 15.18
C ILE A 204 -16.15 -18.74 14.03
N SER A 205 -17.01 -19.75 14.15
CA SER A 205 -17.35 -20.63 13.04
C SER A 205 -18.83 -20.52 12.73
N ILE A 206 -19.15 -20.29 11.47
CA ILE A 206 -20.54 -20.33 10.98
C ILE A 206 -20.83 -21.77 10.56
N GLU A 207 -21.75 -22.43 11.26
CA GLU A 207 -22.04 -23.86 11.14
C GLU A 207 -23.43 -24.08 10.54
N LYS A 208 -23.51 -24.95 9.52
CA LYS A 208 -24.79 -25.31 8.88
C LYS A 208 -25.69 -26.20 9.72
N ASN A 209 -25.08 -27.00 10.60
CA ASN A 209 -25.74 -28.11 11.28
C ASN A 209 -26.12 -27.79 12.74
N ILE A 210 -26.19 -26.51 13.12
CA ILE A 210 -26.63 -26.08 14.44
C ILE A 210 -27.73 -25.03 14.31
N THR A 211 -28.61 -24.96 15.31
CA THR A 211 -29.72 -24.01 15.36
C THR A 211 -29.49 -22.88 16.36
N GLU A 212 -28.55 -23.05 17.29
CA GLU A 212 -28.28 -22.12 18.38
C GLU A 212 -26.77 -21.88 18.53
N THR A 213 -26.41 -20.71 19.05
CA THR A 213 -25.01 -20.35 19.28
C THR A 213 -24.44 -21.16 20.45
N GLN A 214 -23.26 -21.74 20.27
CA GLN A 214 -22.56 -22.53 21.29
C GLN A 214 -21.15 -22.00 21.50
N ILE A 215 -20.66 -21.99 22.75
CA ILE A 215 -19.27 -21.62 23.06
C ILE A 215 -18.54 -22.87 23.57
N LYS A 216 -17.47 -23.27 22.89
CA LYS A 216 -16.65 -24.45 23.24
C LYS A 216 -15.17 -24.10 23.25
N GLY A 217 -14.54 -24.05 24.42
CA GLY A 217 -13.09 -23.84 24.54
C GLY A 217 -12.58 -22.53 23.89
N GLY A 218 -13.37 -21.46 23.94
CA GLY A 218 -13.06 -20.17 23.32
C GLY A 218 -13.41 -20.04 21.83
N LEU A 219 -13.92 -21.10 21.21
CA LEU A 219 -14.55 -21.07 19.88
C LEU A 219 -16.05 -20.80 20.03
N MET A 220 -16.55 -19.83 19.27
CA MET A 220 -17.98 -19.53 19.14
C MET A 220 -18.52 -20.18 17.87
N LEU A 221 -19.47 -21.09 18.01
CA LEU A 221 -20.18 -21.73 16.91
C LEU A 221 -21.50 -20.98 16.70
N VAL A 222 -21.73 -20.46 15.51
CA VAL A 222 -22.89 -19.62 15.16
C VAL A 222 -23.70 -20.34 14.06
N PRO A 223 -25.04 -20.43 14.16
CA PRO A 223 -25.85 -21.01 13.09
C PRO A 223 -25.74 -20.19 11.80
N GLU A 224 -25.75 -20.83 10.63
CA GLU A 224 -25.70 -20.14 9.33
C GLU A 224 -26.85 -19.13 9.15
N LYS A 225 -28.05 -19.50 9.58
CA LYS A 225 -29.22 -18.61 9.57
C LYS A 225 -29.12 -17.60 10.72
N GLY A 226 -29.15 -16.31 10.41
CA GLY A 226 -29.02 -15.23 11.40
C GLY A 226 -27.60 -14.96 11.87
N ALA A 227 -26.60 -15.56 11.22
CA ALA A 227 -25.18 -15.38 11.58
C ALA A 227 -24.76 -13.90 11.58
N GLY A 228 -25.26 -13.11 10.63
CA GLY A 228 -24.93 -11.70 10.49
C GLY A 228 -25.32 -10.88 11.69
N GLU A 229 -26.55 -11.02 12.16
CA GLU A 229 -27.05 -10.27 13.31
C GLU A 229 -26.30 -10.65 14.59
N ILE A 230 -25.98 -11.94 14.76
CA ILE A 230 -25.16 -12.41 15.87
C ILE A 230 -23.76 -11.79 15.80
N ILE A 231 -23.10 -11.84 14.65
CA ILE A 231 -21.74 -11.28 14.48
C ILE A 231 -21.73 -9.76 14.67
N LYS A 232 -22.72 -9.03 14.13
CA LYS A 232 -22.87 -7.58 14.34
C LYS A 232 -23.04 -7.23 15.82
N SER A 233 -23.78 -8.05 16.58
CA SER A 233 -23.98 -7.84 18.02
C SER A 233 -22.68 -7.88 18.83
N LEU A 234 -21.64 -8.54 18.30
CA LEU A 234 -20.31 -8.62 18.93
C LEU A 234 -19.51 -7.32 18.80
N LYS A 235 -19.96 -6.37 17.96
CA LYS A 235 -19.30 -5.07 17.73
C LYS A 235 -17.79 -5.22 17.45
N LEU A 236 -17.48 -6.10 16.50
CA LEU A 236 -16.10 -6.35 16.10
C LEU A 236 -15.49 -5.10 15.46
N SER A 237 -14.23 -4.80 15.84
CA SER A 237 -13.41 -3.79 15.19
C SER A 237 -12.96 -4.24 13.80
N LEU A 238 -12.75 -5.54 13.62
CA LEU A 238 -12.31 -6.13 12.36
C LEU A 238 -12.78 -7.58 12.27
N CYS A 239 -13.27 -7.97 11.10
CA CYS A 239 -13.57 -9.34 10.74
C CYS A 239 -12.45 -9.90 9.83
N ILE A 240 -11.85 -11.03 10.20
CA ILE A 240 -10.90 -11.75 9.36
C ILE A 240 -11.59 -13.00 8.83
N LEU A 241 -11.93 -13.00 7.55
CA LEU A 241 -12.62 -14.10 6.90
C LEU A 241 -11.62 -15.02 6.21
N CYS A 242 -11.48 -16.25 6.69
CA CYS A 242 -10.52 -17.24 6.18
C CYS A 242 -11.22 -18.30 5.32
N GLU A 243 -11.16 -18.15 3.99
CA GLU A 243 -11.86 -19.02 3.04
C GLU A 243 -11.07 -19.23 1.73
N ALA A 244 -11.55 -20.09 0.83
CA ALA A 244 -10.98 -20.20 -0.52
C ALA A 244 -11.35 -19.01 -1.41
N THR A 245 -12.60 -18.54 -1.28
CA THR A 245 -13.21 -17.43 -2.03
C THR A 245 -14.03 -16.57 -1.07
N PRO A 246 -14.45 -15.34 -1.43
CA PRO A 246 -15.19 -14.46 -0.51
C PRO A 246 -16.67 -14.85 -0.32
N ASN A 247 -17.10 -16.04 -0.76
CA ASN A 247 -18.51 -16.50 -0.74
C ASN A 247 -19.16 -16.55 0.65
N ILE A 248 -18.37 -16.57 1.72
CA ILE A 248 -18.88 -16.42 3.09
C ILE A 248 -19.67 -15.12 3.27
N ILE A 249 -19.36 -14.07 2.49
CA ILE A 249 -20.06 -12.81 2.54
C ILE A 249 -21.50 -12.91 2.02
N LEU A 250 -21.80 -13.92 1.18
CA LEU A 250 -23.12 -14.12 0.58
C LEU A 250 -24.09 -14.83 1.51
N GLN A 251 -23.61 -15.30 2.67
CA GLN A 251 -24.47 -15.94 3.66
C GLN A 251 -25.43 -14.92 4.28
N ASP A 252 -26.55 -15.43 4.79
CA ASP A 252 -27.50 -14.67 5.60
C ASP A 252 -27.89 -13.31 4.96
N ASN A 253 -28.24 -13.35 3.66
CA ASN A 253 -28.63 -12.17 2.86
C ASN A 253 -27.56 -11.07 2.80
N CYS A 254 -26.29 -11.45 2.66
CA CYS A 254 -25.17 -10.51 2.58
C CYS A 254 -24.99 -9.62 3.82
N SER A 255 -25.41 -10.11 4.99
CA SER A 255 -25.45 -9.33 6.24
C SER A 255 -24.07 -8.85 6.71
N LEU A 256 -22.99 -9.54 6.33
CA LEU A 256 -21.61 -9.17 6.66
C LEU A 256 -20.96 -8.24 5.63
N LEU A 257 -21.60 -7.96 4.50
CA LEU A 257 -20.99 -7.27 3.35
C LEU A 257 -20.41 -5.89 3.69
N ALA A 258 -21.06 -5.12 4.56
CA ALA A 258 -20.60 -3.79 4.94
C ALA A 258 -19.66 -3.78 6.16
N GLU A 259 -19.31 -4.94 6.73
CA GLU A 259 -18.38 -5.02 7.87
C GLU A 259 -16.94 -4.68 7.45
N HIS A 260 -16.11 -4.25 8.39
CA HIS A 260 -14.67 -4.02 8.14
C HIS A 260 -13.98 -5.37 8.08
N ILE A 261 -13.45 -5.72 6.91
CA ILE A 261 -13.04 -7.09 6.62
C ILE A 261 -11.62 -7.15 6.06
N ILE A 262 -10.82 -8.06 6.61
CA ILE A 262 -9.72 -8.70 5.89
C ILE A 262 -10.20 -10.06 5.36
N PHE A 263 -10.19 -10.24 4.05
CA PHE A 263 -10.32 -11.54 3.43
C PHE A 263 -8.95 -12.20 3.34
N LYS A 264 -8.76 -13.35 4.00
CA LYS A 264 -7.61 -14.23 3.77
C LYS A 264 -8.04 -15.37 2.85
N LEU A 265 -7.71 -15.24 1.57
CA LEU A 265 -8.17 -16.11 0.50
C LEU A 265 -7.10 -17.13 0.09
N SER A 266 -7.48 -18.40 0.11
CA SER A 266 -6.59 -19.53 -0.19
C SER A 266 -6.79 -20.16 -1.56
N GLY A 267 -7.79 -19.74 -2.33
CA GLY A 267 -8.04 -20.23 -3.69
C GLY A 267 -7.10 -19.59 -4.72
N GLN A 268 -6.64 -20.37 -5.70
CA GLN A 268 -5.80 -19.85 -6.80
C GLN A 268 -6.58 -18.94 -7.75
N ASN A 269 -7.87 -19.22 -7.96
CA ASN A 269 -8.84 -18.26 -8.50
C ASN A 269 -9.80 -17.80 -7.39
N PRO A 270 -9.51 -16.69 -6.70
CA PRO A 270 -10.33 -16.21 -5.58
C PRO A 270 -11.74 -15.77 -6.00
N LEU A 271 -11.96 -15.49 -7.29
CA LEU A 271 -13.20 -14.94 -7.83
C LEU A 271 -14.12 -16.01 -8.41
N LYS A 272 -13.75 -17.29 -8.28
CA LYS A 272 -14.51 -18.40 -8.85
C LYS A 272 -15.95 -18.43 -8.30
N ASN A 273 -16.91 -18.56 -9.23
CA ASN A 273 -18.35 -18.62 -8.98
C ASN A 273 -18.99 -17.34 -8.41
N LEU A 274 -18.31 -16.19 -8.50
CA LEU A 274 -18.93 -14.90 -8.18
C LEU A 274 -19.73 -14.37 -9.38
N SER A 275 -20.92 -13.83 -9.10
CA SER A 275 -21.67 -13.07 -10.10
C SER A 275 -21.02 -11.71 -10.35
N GLN A 276 -21.28 -11.10 -11.51
CA GLN A 276 -20.79 -9.75 -11.81
C GLN A 276 -21.32 -8.70 -10.81
N ASN A 277 -22.55 -8.86 -10.31
CA ASN A 277 -23.10 -7.95 -9.30
C ASN A 277 -22.35 -8.08 -7.97
N THR A 278 -22.06 -9.31 -7.53
CA THR A 278 -21.26 -9.56 -6.33
C THR A 278 -19.85 -8.98 -6.48
N LEU A 279 -19.24 -9.16 -7.65
CA LEU A 279 -17.91 -8.63 -7.94
C LEU A 279 -17.88 -7.11 -7.78
N ARG A 280 -18.85 -6.39 -8.36
CA ARG A 280 -18.97 -4.93 -8.24
C ARG A 280 -19.15 -4.46 -6.81
N GLU A 281 -19.96 -5.16 -6.01
CA GLU A 281 -20.10 -4.85 -4.59
C GLU A 281 -18.76 -4.99 -3.86
N LEU A 282 -18.05 -6.11 -4.06
CA LEU A 282 -16.75 -6.33 -3.43
C LEU A 282 -15.70 -5.30 -3.86
N ILE A 283 -15.67 -4.91 -5.13
CA ILE A 283 -14.80 -3.83 -5.64
C ILE A 283 -15.17 -2.50 -4.98
N HIS A 284 -16.45 -2.18 -4.87
CA HIS A 284 -16.92 -0.97 -4.21
C HIS A 284 -16.45 -0.89 -2.75
N PHE A 285 -16.66 -1.94 -1.95
CA PHE A 285 -16.18 -1.96 -0.57
C PHE A 285 -14.65 -2.00 -0.46
N ASN A 286 -13.96 -2.62 -1.42
CA ASN A 286 -12.50 -2.56 -1.50
C ASN A 286 -12.00 -1.14 -1.77
N ASP A 287 -12.68 -0.41 -2.64
CA ASP A 287 -12.27 0.92 -3.07
C ASP A 287 -12.40 1.95 -1.93
N PHE A 288 -13.44 1.79 -1.11
CA PHE A 288 -13.65 2.54 0.14
C PHE A 288 -12.72 2.14 1.29
N GLY A 289 -11.84 1.16 1.09
CA GLY A 289 -10.99 0.62 2.15
C GLY A 289 -11.75 -0.13 3.26
N GLN A 290 -13.01 -0.51 3.01
CA GLN A 290 -13.81 -1.31 3.93
C GLN A 290 -13.41 -2.78 3.86
N HIS A 291 -12.97 -3.25 2.70
CA HIS A 291 -12.46 -4.61 2.48
C HIS A 291 -10.99 -4.58 2.05
N LYS A 292 -10.20 -5.46 2.66
CA LYS A 292 -8.81 -5.72 2.30
C LYS A 292 -8.60 -7.19 1.96
N TYR A 293 -7.76 -7.46 0.98
CA TYR A 293 -7.55 -8.81 0.46
C TYR A 293 -6.11 -9.27 0.66
N LEU A 294 -5.98 -10.40 1.33
CA LEU A 294 -4.76 -11.18 1.46
C LEU A 294 -4.93 -12.46 0.66
N VAL A 295 -4.03 -12.71 -0.29
CA VAL A 295 -4.06 -13.90 -1.16
C VAL A 295 -2.76 -14.68 -1.01
N GLN A 296 -2.75 -15.97 -1.37
CA GLN A 296 -1.60 -16.84 -1.11
C GLN A 296 -0.68 -17.06 -2.33
N SER A 297 -0.87 -16.35 -3.44
CA SER A 297 0.03 -16.42 -4.61
C SER A 297 -0.01 -15.12 -5.42
N SER A 298 1.02 -14.87 -6.23
CA SER A 298 1.03 -13.73 -7.15
C SER A 298 -0.07 -13.86 -8.20
N LYS A 299 -0.30 -15.07 -8.72
CA LYS A 299 -1.35 -15.30 -9.73
C LYS A 299 -2.75 -14.99 -9.20
N ALA A 300 -3.05 -15.34 -7.94
CA ALA A 300 -4.31 -14.97 -7.30
C ALA A 300 -4.45 -13.44 -7.16
N ALA A 301 -3.35 -12.75 -6.82
CA ALA A 301 -3.32 -11.29 -6.75
C ALA A 301 -3.56 -10.64 -8.11
N ASP A 302 -2.93 -11.18 -9.17
CA ASP A 302 -3.08 -10.71 -10.54
C ASP A 302 -4.52 -10.87 -11.03
N ILE A 303 -5.14 -12.03 -10.82
CA ILE A 303 -6.55 -12.28 -11.17
C ILE A 303 -7.47 -11.21 -10.56
N MET A 304 -7.29 -10.90 -9.26
CA MET A 304 -8.10 -9.87 -8.61
C MET A 304 -7.79 -8.47 -9.15
N ALA A 305 -6.52 -8.12 -9.35
CA ALA A 305 -6.13 -6.81 -9.89
C ALA A 305 -6.66 -6.59 -11.32
N GLU A 306 -6.61 -7.62 -12.17
CA GLU A 306 -7.16 -7.62 -13.53
C GLU A 306 -8.68 -7.43 -13.55
N ASN A 307 -9.37 -7.84 -12.48
CA ASN A 307 -10.81 -7.65 -12.29
C ASN A 307 -11.16 -6.36 -11.52
N GLY A 308 -10.19 -5.48 -11.29
CA GLY A 308 -10.41 -4.11 -10.81
C GLY A 308 -10.30 -3.89 -9.30
N PHE A 309 -9.92 -4.91 -8.54
CA PHE A 309 -9.55 -4.72 -7.13
C PHE A 309 -8.24 -3.94 -7.00
N ARG A 310 -8.08 -3.20 -5.89
CA ARG A 310 -6.76 -2.79 -5.42
C ARG A 310 -5.91 -4.04 -5.24
N ARG A 311 -4.67 -4.01 -5.74
CA ARG A 311 -3.81 -5.21 -5.81
C ARG A 311 -3.74 -5.89 -4.43
N PRO A 312 -4.22 -7.14 -4.29
CA PRO A 312 -4.16 -7.84 -3.01
C PRO A 312 -2.73 -8.03 -2.51
N GLN A 313 -2.57 -8.05 -1.20
CA GLN A 313 -1.27 -8.32 -0.59
C GLN A 313 -1.06 -9.84 -0.49
N ILE A 314 0.09 -10.32 -1.00
CA ILE A 314 0.43 -11.74 -0.86
C ILE A 314 0.75 -12.06 0.60
N SER A 315 0.09 -13.07 1.17
CA SER A 315 0.30 -13.61 2.52
C SER A 315 0.15 -15.13 2.46
N TYR A 316 1.29 -15.83 2.46
CA TYR A 316 1.36 -17.28 2.39
C TYR A 316 0.70 -17.99 3.60
N PRO A 317 0.42 -19.30 3.51
CA PRO A 317 -0.18 -20.06 4.58
C PRO A 317 0.64 -20.03 5.86
N LEU A 318 -0.02 -19.87 7.01
CA LEU A 318 0.62 -20.01 8.31
C LEU A 318 0.78 -21.50 8.65
N THR A 319 2.01 -21.88 8.98
CA THR A 319 2.34 -23.22 9.50
C THR A 319 2.81 -23.12 10.95
N SER A 320 2.54 -24.15 11.74
CA SER A 320 2.86 -24.13 13.18
C SER A 320 4.36 -24.27 13.42
N ASP A 321 4.99 -23.20 13.91
CA ASP A 321 6.37 -23.24 14.40
C ASP A 321 6.41 -24.15 15.65
N GLY A 322 7.05 -25.32 15.51
CA GLY A 322 7.23 -26.29 16.60
C GLY A 322 6.63 -27.67 16.34
N LYS A 323 5.88 -27.87 15.25
CA LYS A 323 5.61 -29.22 14.78
C LYS A 323 6.50 -29.51 13.58
N ILE A 324 7.09 -30.70 13.62
CA ILE A 324 7.73 -31.36 12.50
C ILE A 324 9.21 -30.98 12.27
N TYR A 325 10.08 -31.39 13.20
CA TYR A 325 11.43 -31.89 12.88
C TYR A 325 11.35 -33.42 12.97
N LEU A 326 10.87 -34.07 11.91
CA LEU A 326 10.71 -35.52 11.95
C LEU A 326 12.06 -36.20 11.76
N ARG A 327 12.25 -37.30 12.50
CA ARG A 327 13.28 -38.29 12.18
C ARG A 327 12.89 -38.95 10.85
N LYS A 328 13.51 -38.49 9.77
CA LYS A 328 13.32 -39.06 8.44
C LYS A 328 13.99 -40.41 8.31
N ARG A 329 13.41 -41.24 7.43
CA ARG A 329 14.14 -42.39 6.87
C ARG A 329 15.32 -41.90 6.03
N THR A 330 16.40 -42.67 5.99
CA THR A 330 17.51 -42.41 5.06
C THR A 330 17.00 -42.53 3.63
N PHE A 331 17.29 -41.53 2.81
CA PHE A 331 16.93 -41.54 1.39
C PHE A 331 17.59 -42.72 0.67
N SER A 332 16.84 -43.34 -0.24
CA SER A 332 17.33 -44.39 -1.13
C SER A 332 16.63 -44.29 -2.47
N THR A 333 17.41 -44.21 -3.54
CA THR A 333 16.89 -44.11 -4.91
C THR A 333 16.00 -45.31 -5.27
N GLU A 334 16.28 -46.51 -4.74
CA GLU A 334 15.45 -47.71 -4.98
C GLU A 334 14.09 -47.67 -4.28
N LYS A 335 13.93 -46.84 -3.24
CA LYS A 335 12.72 -46.76 -2.40
C LYS A 335 12.01 -45.42 -2.52
N PHE A 336 12.24 -44.67 -3.59
CA PHE A 336 11.67 -43.34 -3.80
C PHE A 336 10.14 -43.34 -3.68
N THR A 337 9.61 -42.60 -2.70
CA THR A 337 8.17 -42.50 -2.43
C THR A 337 7.65 -41.07 -2.62
N VAL A 338 6.63 -40.94 -3.47
CA VAL A 338 5.95 -39.68 -3.77
C VAL A 338 4.62 -39.63 -3.01
N GLY A 339 4.43 -38.56 -2.23
CA GLY A 339 3.21 -38.32 -1.46
C GLY A 339 2.25 -37.36 -2.15
N PHE A 340 0.95 -37.66 -2.08
CA PHE A 340 -0.13 -36.74 -2.45
C PHE A 340 -1.12 -36.59 -1.29
N ALA A 341 -1.45 -35.34 -0.93
CA ALA A 341 -2.31 -35.03 0.21
C ALA A 341 -3.39 -33.97 -0.10
N SER A 342 -3.78 -33.85 -1.37
CA SER A 342 -4.74 -32.83 -1.83
C SER A 342 -5.95 -33.46 -2.53
N SER A 343 -6.52 -34.54 -1.97
CA SER A 343 -7.71 -35.20 -2.55
C SER A 343 -8.88 -34.22 -2.75
N PRO A 344 -9.69 -34.41 -3.81
CA PRO A 344 -10.91 -33.63 -4.02
C PRO A 344 -11.90 -33.82 -2.89
N MET A 345 -12.64 -32.76 -2.56
CA MET A 345 -13.77 -32.78 -1.62
C MET A 345 -15.08 -33.14 -2.32
N GLU A 346 -15.14 -32.91 -3.64
CA GLU A 346 -16.31 -33.12 -4.48
C GLU A 346 -15.84 -33.56 -5.87
N ILE A 347 -16.67 -34.33 -6.58
CA ILE A 347 -16.35 -34.91 -7.90
C ILE A 347 -15.91 -33.83 -8.92
N ARG A 348 -16.56 -32.67 -8.93
CA ARG A 348 -16.22 -31.56 -9.85
C ARG A 348 -14.80 -31.01 -9.68
N GLN A 349 -14.16 -31.27 -8.54
CA GLN A 349 -12.78 -30.83 -8.28
C GLN A 349 -11.73 -31.79 -8.83
N SER A 350 -12.11 -33.03 -9.18
CA SER A 350 -11.16 -34.10 -9.53
C SER A 350 -10.29 -33.76 -10.73
N GLU A 351 -10.87 -33.21 -11.79
CA GLU A 351 -10.12 -32.78 -12.98
C GLU A 351 -9.18 -31.62 -12.64
N ALA A 352 -9.71 -30.56 -12.02
CA ALA A 352 -8.93 -29.39 -11.64
C ALA A 352 -7.76 -29.74 -10.71
N ARG A 353 -7.94 -30.66 -9.77
CA ARG A 353 -6.90 -31.15 -8.86
C ARG A 353 -5.94 -32.16 -9.50
N GLY A 354 -6.16 -32.51 -10.77
CA GLY A 354 -5.28 -33.34 -11.58
C GLY A 354 -5.30 -34.82 -11.23
N ILE A 355 -6.45 -35.35 -10.81
CA ILE A 355 -6.57 -36.77 -10.44
C ILE A 355 -6.30 -37.69 -11.65
N ASN A 356 -6.73 -37.30 -12.84
CA ASN A 356 -6.46 -38.05 -14.08
C ASN A 356 -4.96 -38.02 -14.45
N LEU A 357 -4.32 -36.86 -14.31
CA LEU A 357 -2.88 -36.71 -14.49
C LEU A 357 -2.11 -37.58 -13.49
N LEU A 358 -2.48 -37.53 -12.22
CA LEU A 358 -1.88 -38.34 -11.17
C LEU A 358 -2.00 -39.84 -11.46
N CYS A 359 -3.17 -40.32 -11.91
CA CYS A 359 -3.35 -41.71 -12.33
C CYS A 359 -2.42 -42.10 -13.48
N SER A 360 -2.26 -41.21 -14.47
CA SER A 360 -1.38 -41.43 -15.62
C SER A 360 0.09 -41.52 -15.18
N VAL A 361 0.51 -40.63 -14.30
CA VAL A 361 1.86 -40.61 -13.71
C VAL A 361 2.14 -41.86 -12.88
N ILE A 362 1.18 -42.32 -12.05
CA ILE A 362 1.32 -43.56 -11.28
C ILE A 362 1.55 -44.75 -12.21
N LYS A 363 0.76 -44.85 -13.28
CA LYS A 363 0.84 -45.94 -14.26
C LYS A 363 2.17 -45.91 -15.04
N ALA A 364 2.66 -44.73 -15.40
CA ALA A 364 3.88 -44.55 -16.19
C ALA A 364 5.17 -44.78 -15.39
N ASN A 365 5.12 -44.78 -14.05
CA ASN A 365 6.31 -44.88 -13.19
C ASN A 365 6.22 -46.07 -12.21
N PRO A 366 6.26 -47.33 -12.70
CA PRO A 366 6.17 -48.51 -11.84
C PRO A 366 7.34 -48.66 -10.86
N ASP A 367 8.47 -47.98 -11.12
CA ASP A 367 9.66 -47.93 -10.26
C ASP A 367 9.59 -46.87 -9.13
N ILE A 368 8.50 -46.10 -9.06
CA ILE A 368 8.27 -45.09 -8.04
C ILE A 368 7.07 -45.51 -7.19
N LYS A 369 7.22 -45.44 -5.86
CA LYS A 369 6.12 -45.70 -4.93
C LYS A 369 5.28 -44.45 -4.73
N PHE A 370 3.97 -44.60 -4.68
CA PHE A 370 3.03 -43.51 -4.44
C PHE A 370 2.26 -43.73 -3.16
N LYS A 371 2.14 -42.68 -2.34
CA LYS A 371 1.37 -42.68 -1.11
C LYS A 371 0.32 -41.58 -1.16
N ILE A 372 -0.93 -41.97 -1.26
CA ILE A 372 -2.06 -41.09 -1.54
C ILE A 372 -2.93 -41.00 -0.28
N LEU A 373 -3.11 -39.79 0.25
CA LEU A 373 -4.12 -39.53 1.28
C LEU A 373 -5.44 -39.14 0.61
N TRP A 374 -6.49 -39.89 0.89
CA TRP A 374 -7.83 -39.70 0.32
C TRP A 374 -8.84 -39.40 1.42
N ARG A 375 -9.11 -38.12 1.66
CA ARG A 375 -9.74 -37.69 2.92
C ARG A 375 -11.26 -37.79 2.95
N TYR A 376 -11.90 -37.83 1.78
CA TYR A 376 -13.34 -37.67 1.65
C TYR A 376 -13.97 -38.89 0.96
N GLU A 377 -14.93 -39.52 1.65
CA GLU A 377 -15.59 -40.75 1.19
C GLU A 377 -16.64 -40.48 0.10
N ASN A 378 -17.12 -39.24 -0.03
CA ASN A 378 -18.10 -38.82 -1.04
C ASN A 378 -17.52 -38.65 -2.45
N VAL A 379 -16.23 -38.90 -2.65
CA VAL A 379 -15.60 -38.92 -3.97
C VAL A 379 -14.93 -40.27 -4.18
N ASP A 380 -15.41 -40.98 -5.20
CA ASP A 380 -14.93 -42.31 -5.53
C ASP A 380 -13.43 -42.33 -5.83
N LEU A 381 -12.76 -43.35 -5.32
CA LEU A 381 -11.35 -43.61 -5.61
C LEU A 381 -11.19 -44.10 -7.06
N PRO A 382 -10.29 -43.50 -7.85
CA PRO A 382 -10.02 -44.00 -9.19
C PRO A 382 -9.50 -45.44 -9.17
N TYR A 383 -10.06 -46.31 -10.00
CA TYR A 383 -9.67 -47.73 -10.11
C TYR A 383 -8.18 -47.94 -10.36
N ILE A 384 -7.53 -47.03 -11.09
CA ILE A 384 -6.07 -47.08 -11.33
C ILE A 384 -5.28 -47.00 -10.01
N MET A 385 -5.70 -46.16 -9.07
CA MET A 385 -4.99 -45.98 -7.79
C MET A 385 -5.12 -47.20 -6.88
N THR A 386 -6.22 -47.94 -6.97
CA THR A 386 -6.48 -49.13 -6.14
C THR A 386 -5.79 -50.38 -6.69
N MET A 387 -5.63 -50.48 -8.02
CA MET A 387 -5.01 -51.64 -8.66
C MET A 387 -3.49 -51.54 -8.84
N ALA A 388 -2.94 -50.33 -8.85
CA ALA A 388 -1.52 -50.11 -9.07
C ALA A 388 -0.68 -50.65 -7.89
N ARG A 389 0.17 -51.66 -8.15
CA ARG A 389 1.03 -52.29 -7.13
C ARG A 389 2.02 -51.34 -6.47
N ASN A 390 2.35 -50.24 -7.15
CA ASN A 390 3.24 -49.19 -6.66
C ASN A 390 2.49 -48.05 -5.96
N CYS A 391 1.17 -48.16 -5.75
CA CYS A 391 0.34 -47.13 -5.11
C CYS A 391 -0.26 -47.65 -3.79
N THR A 392 -0.22 -46.82 -2.75
CA THR A 392 -0.88 -47.07 -1.47
C THR A 392 -1.81 -45.92 -1.16
N VAL A 393 -3.10 -46.20 -1.02
CA VAL A 393 -4.13 -45.22 -0.67
C VAL A 393 -4.48 -45.37 0.81
N ILE A 394 -4.58 -44.24 1.51
CA ILE A 394 -5.01 -44.17 2.90
C ILE A 394 -6.22 -43.26 2.97
N SER A 395 -7.34 -43.80 3.43
CA SER A 395 -8.61 -43.07 3.52
C SER A 395 -8.77 -42.37 4.87
N GLY A 396 -9.42 -41.20 4.87
CA GLY A 396 -9.81 -40.46 6.07
C GLY A 396 -8.68 -39.62 6.70
N ALA A 397 -8.81 -39.34 8.00
CA ALA A 397 -7.84 -38.54 8.76
C ALA A 397 -6.52 -39.30 8.94
N TYR A 398 -5.39 -38.59 8.78
CA TYR A 398 -4.06 -39.18 8.90
C TYR A 398 -3.09 -38.24 9.61
N ASP A 399 -2.12 -38.82 10.32
CA ASP A 399 -1.04 -38.06 10.94
C ASP A 399 -0.10 -37.52 9.85
N MET A 400 -0.11 -36.21 9.65
CA MET A 400 0.73 -35.55 8.66
C MET A 400 2.23 -35.65 8.99
N GLY A 401 2.59 -35.68 10.28
CA GLY A 401 3.98 -35.93 10.69
C GLY A 401 4.43 -37.32 10.25
N LYS A 402 3.60 -38.34 10.47
CA LYS A 402 3.87 -39.68 9.95
C LYS A 402 3.94 -39.71 8.41
N PHE A 403 3.02 -39.02 7.74
CA PHE A 403 3.04 -38.95 6.27
C PHE A 403 4.35 -38.38 5.73
N TYR A 404 4.83 -37.26 6.27
CA TYR A 404 6.07 -36.63 5.83
C TYR A 404 7.32 -37.45 6.16
N SER A 405 7.31 -38.31 7.19
CA SER A 405 8.47 -39.18 7.49
C SER A 405 8.59 -40.39 6.56
N GLU A 406 7.53 -40.70 5.81
CA GLU A 406 7.41 -41.90 4.97
C GLU A 406 7.53 -41.62 3.47
N ILE A 407 7.65 -40.35 3.08
CA ILE A 407 7.78 -39.91 1.68
C ILE A 407 9.10 -39.17 1.45
N ASP A 408 9.55 -39.16 0.21
CA ASP A 408 10.74 -38.43 -0.21
C ASP A 408 10.38 -37.19 -1.04
N CYS A 409 9.23 -37.15 -1.70
CA CYS A 409 8.77 -36.02 -2.51
C CYS A 409 7.27 -35.80 -2.33
N VAL A 410 6.78 -34.56 -2.42
CA VAL A 410 5.34 -34.27 -2.55
C VAL A 410 5.00 -33.92 -3.98
N ILE A 411 3.85 -34.38 -4.48
CA ILE A 411 3.31 -34.00 -5.80
C ILE A 411 2.05 -33.13 -5.66
N ILE A 412 2.02 -32.01 -6.40
CA ILE A 412 0.87 -31.09 -6.54
C ILE A 412 0.48 -31.03 -8.03
N PRO A 413 -0.37 -31.94 -8.52
CA PRO A 413 -0.60 -32.17 -9.94
C PRO A 413 -1.74 -31.32 -10.53
N TYR A 414 -2.05 -30.15 -9.96
CA TYR A 414 -3.20 -29.34 -10.36
C TYR A 414 -3.21 -29.06 -11.89
N GLN A 415 -4.38 -29.12 -12.53
CA GLN A 415 -4.52 -28.90 -13.98
C GLN A 415 -5.29 -27.62 -14.33
N SER A 416 -5.81 -26.92 -13.33
CA SER A 416 -6.52 -25.65 -13.49
C SER A 416 -6.16 -24.66 -12.38
N ILE A 417 -6.53 -23.39 -12.55
CA ILE A 417 -6.50 -22.39 -11.48
C ILE A 417 -7.78 -22.44 -10.61
N ASP A 418 -8.84 -23.09 -11.11
CA ASP A 418 -10.09 -23.23 -10.38
C ASP A 418 -10.05 -24.40 -9.40
N TYR A 419 -10.84 -24.34 -8.32
CA TYR A 419 -11.02 -25.43 -7.34
C TYR A 419 -9.75 -25.92 -6.61
N ASN A 420 -8.68 -25.13 -6.68
CA ASN A 420 -7.35 -25.47 -6.20
C ASN A 420 -6.81 -24.40 -5.25
N HIS A 421 -5.84 -24.80 -4.41
CA HIS A 421 -5.20 -23.87 -3.49
C HIS A 421 -4.16 -22.99 -4.22
N ALA A 422 -4.13 -21.72 -3.86
CA ALA A 422 -3.10 -20.79 -4.29
C ALA A 422 -1.72 -21.19 -3.74
N CYS A 423 -1.66 -21.66 -2.49
CA CYS A 423 -0.43 -22.18 -1.92
C CYS A 423 -0.78 -23.42 -1.11
N SER A 424 -0.47 -24.60 -1.66
CA SER A 424 -0.82 -25.87 -1.02
C SER A 424 -0.06 -26.03 0.30
N LEU A 425 -0.80 -26.05 1.43
CA LEU A 425 -0.24 -26.22 2.76
C LEU A 425 0.65 -27.48 2.85
N SER A 426 0.27 -28.57 2.17
CA SER A 426 1.07 -29.80 2.15
C SER A 426 2.43 -29.65 1.48
N ALA A 427 2.55 -28.76 0.49
CA ALA A 427 3.84 -28.47 -0.15
C ALA A 427 4.70 -27.56 0.73
N VAL A 428 4.09 -26.57 1.39
CA VAL A 428 4.78 -25.68 2.35
C VAL A 428 5.34 -26.48 3.53
N GLU A 429 4.52 -27.34 4.14
CA GLU A 429 4.93 -28.22 5.22
C GLU A 429 6.02 -29.22 4.78
N ALA A 430 5.95 -29.74 3.56
CA ALA A 430 6.96 -30.62 2.99
C ALA A 430 8.32 -29.91 2.83
N MET A 431 8.36 -28.74 2.19
CA MET A 431 9.59 -27.95 2.04
C MET A 431 10.14 -27.51 3.40
N ARG A 432 9.27 -27.20 4.38
CA ARG A 432 9.70 -26.97 5.77
C ARG A 432 10.47 -28.14 6.36
N ASN A 433 10.11 -29.35 5.96
CA ASN A 433 10.71 -30.61 6.37
C ASN A 433 11.82 -31.12 5.45
N PHE A 434 12.40 -30.27 4.59
CA PHE A 434 13.40 -30.69 3.60
C PHE A 434 12.89 -31.79 2.67
N ILE A 435 11.61 -31.76 2.29
CA ILE A 435 11.03 -32.67 1.29
C ILE A 435 10.79 -31.85 0.02
N PRO A 436 11.44 -32.19 -1.11
CA PRO A 436 11.24 -31.48 -2.35
C PRO A 436 9.82 -31.69 -2.91
N VAL A 437 9.39 -30.75 -3.74
CA VAL A 437 8.03 -30.73 -4.31
C VAL A 437 8.09 -30.80 -5.84
N VAL A 438 7.27 -31.65 -6.47
CA VAL A 438 6.91 -31.50 -7.89
C VAL A 438 5.54 -30.85 -7.96
N CYS A 439 5.43 -29.74 -8.66
CA CYS A 439 4.15 -29.12 -8.95
C CYS A 439 4.00 -28.80 -10.43
N THR A 440 2.76 -28.73 -10.88
CA THR A 440 2.44 -28.20 -12.22
C THR A 440 2.55 -26.68 -12.25
N SER A 441 2.81 -26.12 -13.42
CA SER A 441 2.96 -24.67 -13.64
C SER A 441 1.70 -23.84 -13.32
N VAL A 442 0.52 -24.46 -13.26
CA VAL A 442 -0.74 -23.78 -12.90
C VAL A 442 -0.96 -23.71 -11.39
N SER A 443 -0.26 -24.54 -10.61
CA SER A 443 -0.34 -24.51 -9.16
C SER A 443 0.28 -23.22 -8.63
N GLY A 444 -0.38 -22.51 -7.72
CA GLY A 444 0.17 -21.25 -7.22
C GLY A 444 1.41 -21.41 -6.35
N ILE A 445 1.68 -22.62 -5.81
CA ILE A 445 2.95 -22.92 -5.14
C ILE A 445 4.14 -22.94 -6.11
N SER A 446 3.91 -22.98 -7.43
CA SER A 446 4.97 -23.07 -8.43
C SER A 446 5.94 -21.90 -8.37
N GLU A 447 5.48 -20.69 -8.05
CA GLU A 447 6.34 -19.52 -7.87
C GLU A 447 7.33 -19.73 -6.71
N VAL A 448 6.84 -20.26 -5.59
CA VAL A 448 7.66 -20.53 -4.40
C VAL A 448 8.66 -21.62 -4.69
N VAL A 449 8.24 -22.72 -5.35
CA VAL A 449 9.13 -23.84 -5.72
C VAL A 449 10.23 -23.38 -6.67
N ALA A 450 9.88 -22.58 -7.68
CA ALA A 450 10.84 -22.06 -8.64
C ALA A 450 11.85 -21.10 -8.00
N GLU A 451 11.39 -20.21 -7.11
CA GLU A 451 12.22 -19.20 -6.47
C GLU A 451 13.15 -19.80 -5.40
N CYS A 452 12.64 -20.72 -4.57
CA CYS A 452 13.44 -21.32 -3.51
C CYS A 452 14.36 -22.44 -4.00
N GLY A 453 14.01 -23.10 -5.11
CA GLY A 453 14.75 -24.24 -5.66
C GLY A 453 14.58 -25.55 -4.88
N MET A 454 13.55 -25.68 -4.04
CA MET A 454 13.25 -26.91 -3.29
C MET A 454 12.29 -27.84 -4.04
N GLY A 455 12.44 -27.95 -5.36
CA GLY A 455 11.59 -28.81 -6.17
C GLY A 455 11.66 -28.53 -7.67
N GLU A 456 10.70 -29.06 -8.41
CA GLU A 456 10.58 -28.91 -9.86
C GLU A 456 9.17 -28.44 -10.26
N VAL A 457 9.12 -27.44 -11.14
CA VAL A 457 7.89 -27.02 -11.81
C VAL A 457 7.79 -27.74 -13.16
N SER A 458 6.63 -28.36 -13.40
CA SER A 458 6.38 -29.23 -14.55
C SER A 458 5.23 -28.71 -15.42
N GLY A 459 5.16 -29.21 -16.66
CA GLY A 459 3.99 -29.05 -17.54
C GLY A 459 2.75 -29.79 -17.02
N LEU A 460 1.65 -29.73 -17.79
CA LEU A 460 0.35 -30.29 -17.42
C LEU A 460 0.11 -31.73 -17.92
N ASP A 461 1.16 -32.37 -18.42
CA ASP A 461 1.13 -33.70 -19.00
C ASP A 461 1.97 -34.70 -18.20
N GLU A 462 1.66 -35.98 -18.39
CA GLU A 462 2.32 -37.09 -17.67
C GLU A 462 3.83 -37.10 -17.86
N LYS A 463 4.33 -36.91 -19.09
CA LYS A 463 5.76 -37.02 -19.39
C LYS A 463 6.57 -35.94 -18.66
N SER A 464 6.06 -34.71 -18.67
CA SER A 464 6.67 -33.59 -17.96
C SER A 464 6.76 -33.84 -16.46
N VAL A 465 5.69 -34.31 -15.84
CA VAL A 465 5.64 -34.62 -14.40
C VAL A 465 6.57 -35.81 -14.07
N SER A 466 6.53 -36.87 -14.87
CA SER A 466 7.41 -38.04 -14.73
C SER A 466 8.89 -37.66 -14.82
N SER A 467 9.25 -36.78 -15.76
CA SER A 467 10.60 -36.25 -15.91
C SER A 467 11.04 -35.47 -14.67
N ALA A 468 10.20 -34.58 -14.15
CA ALA A 468 10.47 -33.82 -12.92
C ALA A 468 10.68 -34.74 -11.70
N LEU A 469 9.85 -35.76 -11.53
CA LEU A 469 10.00 -36.76 -10.46
C LEU A 469 11.32 -37.52 -10.57
N ARG A 470 11.70 -37.94 -11.78
CA ARG A 470 12.98 -38.65 -12.03
C ARG A 470 14.18 -37.75 -11.77
N LYS A 471 14.09 -36.46 -12.12
CA LYS A 471 15.13 -35.47 -11.82
C LYS A 471 15.36 -35.34 -10.32
N ILE A 472 14.29 -35.16 -9.53
CA ILE A 472 14.39 -35.13 -8.07
C ILE A 472 14.94 -36.44 -7.51
N LYS A 473 14.48 -37.60 -8.01
CA LYS A 473 14.97 -38.92 -7.59
C LYS A 473 16.47 -39.08 -7.81
N ASN A 474 17.00 -38.56 -8.92
CA ASN A 474 18.42 -38.69 -9.27
C ASN A 474 19.32 -37.63 -8.62
N HIS A 475 18.75 -36.47 -8.29
CA HIS A 475 19.46 -35.30 -7.77
C HIS A 475 18.95 -34.86 -6.39
N TYR A 476 18.50 -35.81 -5.57
CA TYR A 476 17.72 -35.53 -4.36
C TYR A 476 18.36 -34.52 -3.40
N HIS A 477 19.67 -34.67 -3.17
CA HIS A 477 20.40 -33.82 -2.23
C HIS A 477 20.61 -32.39 -2.74
N ASP A 478 20.55 -32.16 -4.05
CA ASP A 478 20.75 -30.84 -4.65
C ASP A 478 19.61 -29.87 -4.29
N TYR A 479 18.41 -30.40 -4.01
CA TYR A 479 17.25 -29.62 -3.60
C TYR A 479 17.24 -29.26 -2.10
N LEU A 480 18.08 -29.93 -1.30
CA LEU A 480 18.00 -29.94 0.17
C LEU A 480 19.20 -29.27 0.84
N THR A 481 19.62 -28.14 0.28
CA THR A 481 20.76 -27.37 0.80
C THR A 481 20.31 -26.35 1.85
N PRO A 482 21.20 -25.89 2.75
CA PRO A 482 20.90 -24.78 3.64
C PRO A 482 20.50 -23.50 2.89
N VAL A 483 21.04 -23.30 1.68
CA VAL A 483 20.75 -22.13 0.83
C VAL A 483 19.31 -22.16 0.32
N THR A 484 18.84 -23.29 -0.22
CA THR A 484 17.46 -23.43 -0.70
C THR A 484 16.47 -23.30 0.46
N LYS A 485 16.82 -23.84 1.64
CA LYS A 485 16.06 -23.67 2.87
C LYS A 485 15.95 -22.22 3.32
N GLN A 486 17.06 -21.48 3.33
CA GLN A 486 17.05 -20.07 3.73
C GLN A 486 16.16 -19.24 2.79
N ARG A 487 16.31 -19.42 1.46
CA ARG A 487 15.45 -18.74 0.47
C ARG A 487 13.97 -19.03 0.69
N PHE A 488 13.63 -20.30 0.96
CA PHE A 488 12.26 -20.69 1.25
C PHE A 488 11.70 -19.98 2.49
N GLU A 489 12.46 -19.92 3.60
CA GLU A 489 12.02 -19.21 4.79
C GLU A 489 11.90 -17.70 4.55
N ASP A 490 12.83 -17.09 3.81
CA ASP A 490 12.78 -15.66 3.46
C ASP A 490 11.51 -15.31 2.67
N ILE A 491 11.07 -16.18 1.75
CA ILE A 491 9.81 -16.02 0.99
C ILE A 491 8.59 -16.05 1.92
N LEU A 492 8.56 -16.99 2.87
CA LEU A 492 7.41 -17.17 3.77
C LEU A 492 7.33 -16.13 4.89
N TYR A 493 8.46 -15.66 5.41
CA TYR A 493 8.54 -14.71 6.53
C TYR A 493 8.47 -13.25 6.10
N ASN A 494 8.35 -12.94 4.80
CA ASN A 494 8.50 -11.59 4.26
C ASN A 494 7.45 -10.56 4.75
N LYS A 495 6.43 -10.93 5.54
CA LYS A 495 5.40 -9.99 6.01
C LYS A 495 4.91 -10.30 7.42
N ASN A 496 5.00 -9.30 8.32
CA ASN A 496 4.40 -9.39 9.64
C ASN A 496 2.87 -9.25 9.53
N ILE A 497 2.19 -10.39 9.37
CA ILE A 497 0.73 -10.47 9.28
C ILE A 497 0.03 -9.81 10.48
N VAL A 498 0.67 -9.78 11.64
CA VAL A 498 0.14 -9.13 12.85
C VAL A 498 0.02 -7.63 12.62
N ASP A 499 1.07 -6.97 12.11
CA ASP A 499 1.07 -5.53 11.85
C ASP A 499 0.02 -5.15 10.80
N ILE A 500 -0.14 -5.98 9.76
CA ILE A 500 -1.19 -5.76 8.74
C ILE A 500 -2.58 -5.77 9.38
N ILE A 501 -2.82 -6.70 10.30
CA ILE A 501 -4.11 -6.87 10.98
C ILE A 501 -4.35 -5.75 12.00
N GLU A 502 -3.34 -5.39 12.79
CA GLU A 502 -3.46 -4.32 13.80
C GLU A 502 -3.66 -2.96 13.13
N ASN A 503 -2.86 -2.63 12.10
CA ASN A 503 -3.03 -1.40 11.33
C ASN A 503 -4.40 -1.31 10.66
N GLU A 504 -4.97 -2.46 10.24
CA GLU A 504 -6.31 -2.46 9.67
C GLU A 504 -7.38 -2.29 10.74
N ALA A 505 -7.25 -2.96 11.89
CA ALA A 505 -8.20 -2.81 12.99
C ALA A 505 -8.24 -1.37 13.54
N ASP A 506 -7.10 -0.67 13.53
CA ASP A 506 -6.99 0.74 13.92
C ASP A 506 -7.75 1.68 12.96
N LYS A 507 -7.99 1.27 11.71
CA LYS A 507 -8.72 2.05 10.69
C LYS A 507 -10.24 1.93 10.78
N ASN A 508 -10.77 1.17 11.74
CA ASN A 508 -12.20 0.91 11.80
C ASN A 508 -13.01 2.20 11.96
N ARG A 509 -13.88 2.46 10.98
CA ARG A 509 -14.73 3.65 10.94
C ARG A 509 -16.05 3.37 11.64
N SER A 510 -16.54 4.36 12.40
CA SER A 510 -17.87 4.29 13.02
C SER A 510 -19.00 4.32 11.99
N VAL A 511 -18.73 4.82 10.79
CA VAL A 511 -19.68 4.99 9.69
C VAL A 511 -19.24 4.12 8.51
N LYS A 512 -20.19 3.35 7.97
CA LYS A 512 -19.96 2.39 6.87
C LYS A 512 -20.58 2.88 5.56
N PRO A 513 -19.98 2.56 4.40
CA PRO A 513 -20.63 2.77 3.10
C PRO A 513 -21.82 1.83 2.93
N VAL A 514 -22.82 2.26 2.15
CA VAL A 514 -23.93 1.40 1.73
C VAL A 514 -23.52 0.55 0.53
N SER A 515 -24.18 -0.60 0.33
CA SER A 515 -24.00 -1.40 -0.88
C SER A 515 -24.52 -0.66 -2.12
N LEU A 516 -23.98 -0.99 -3.29
CA LEU A 516 -24.45 -0.43 -4.56
C LEU A 516 -25.94 -0.75 -4.79
N TYR A 517 -26.36 -1.97 -4.44
CA TYR A 517 -27.76 -2.39 -4.51
C TYR A 517 -28.67 -1.50 -3.65
N GLU A 518 -28.32 -1.28 -2.38
CA GLU A 518 -29.16 -0.49 -1.47
C GLU A 518 -29.15 0.99 -1.88
N TRP A 519 -28.01 1.50 -2.37
CA TRP A 519 -27.93 2.86 -2.90
C TRP A 519 -28.87 3.05 -4.10
N ASP A 520 -28.77 2.20 -5.11
CA ASP A 520 -29.62 2.26 -6.31
C ASP A 520 -31.11 2.03 -5.97
N ARG A 521 -31.40 1.12 -5.04
CA ARG A 521 -32.77 0.89 -4.54
C ARG A 521 -33.37 2.16 -3.94
N ARG A 522 -32.63 2.88 -3.10
CA ARG A 522 -33.09 4.14 -2.49
C ARG A 522 -33.33 5.22 -3.54
N LEU A 523 -32.41 5.36 -4.50
CA LEU A 523 -32.56 6.31 -5.61
C LEU A 523 -33.82 6.05 -6.44
N LYS A 524 -34.12 4.78 -6.70
CA LYS A 524 -35.31 4.37 -7.47
C LYS A 524 -36.63 4.71 -6.80
N LEU A 525 -36.67 4.83 -5.47
CA LEU A 525 -37.86 5.29 -4.76
C LEU A 525 -38.21 6.75 -5.10
N ASP A 526 -37.20 7.54 -5.47
CA ASP A 526 -37.33 8.94 -5.87
C ASP A 526 -37.28 9.14 -7.40
N GLY A 527 -37.45 8.07 -8.18
CA GLY A 527 -37.40 8.12 -9.65
C GLY A 527 -36.01 8.38 -10.24
N LYS A 528 -34.94 8.21 -9.44
CA LYS A 528 -33.54 8.33 -9.88
C LYS A 528 -32.89 6.95 -10.02
N TYR A 529 -31.67 6.91 -10.52
CA TYR A 529 -30.85 5.69 -10.60
C TYR A 529 -29.39 6.03 -10.33
N LEU A 530 -28.61 5.03 -9.91
CA LEU A 530 -27.18 5.21 -9.71
C LEU A 530 -26.43 5.31 -11.05
N VAL A 531 -25.82 6.46 -11.31
CA VAL A 531 -24.95 6.71 -12.46
C VAL A 531 -23.54 6.28 -12.10
N MET A 532 -23.08 5.20 -12.74
CA MET A 532 -21.78 4.60 -12.45
C MET A 532 -21.13 4.08 -13.72
N GLY A 533 -19.82 4.28 -13.85
CA GLY A 533 -19.02 3.84 -14.98
C GLY A 533 -19.01 4.84 -16.14
N HIS A 534 -17.96 4.74 -16.96
CA HIS A 534 -17.63 5.74 -18.00
C HIS A 534 -18.78 6.06 -18.95
N LYS A 535 -19.44 5.04 -19.51
CA LYS A 535 -20.56 5.24 -20.45
C LYS A 535 -21.73 6.00 -19.81
N ALA A 536 -22.19 5.56 -18.63
CA ALA A 536 -23.31 6.19 -17.94
C ALA A 536 -22.99 7.62 -17.53
N MET A 537 -21.77 7.88 -17.05
CA MET A 537 -21.30 9.24 -16.70
C MET A 537 -21.29 10.18 -17.90
N LYS A 538 -20.81 9.71 -19.05
CA LYS A 538 -20.80 10.49 -20.30
C LYS A 538 -22.21 10.80 -20.77
N GLU A 539 -23.11 9.81 -20.77
CA GLU A 539 -24.52 9.98 -21.14
C GLU A 539 -25.24 10.96 -20.20
N TYR A 540 -24.95 10.91 -18.90
CA TYR A 540 -25.54 11.81 -17.91
C TYR A 540 -25.15 13.29 -18.17
N TYR A 541 -23.86 13.60 -18.32
CA TYR A 541 -23.39 14.98 -18.52
C TYR A 541 -23.55 15.52 -19.95
N SER A 542 -23.97 14.68 -20.90
CA SER A 542 -24.30 15.13 -22.27
C SER A 542 -25.71 15.74 -22.37
N GLN A 543 -26.52 15.65 -21.32
CA GLN A 543 -27.87 16.21 -21.31
C GLN A 543 -27.82 17.72 -21.07
N ALA A 544 -28.41 18.50 -21.97
CA ALA A 544 -28.36 19.97 -21.95
C ALA A 544 -28.89 20.58 -20.64
N GLU A 545 -29.98 20.02 -20.10
CA GLU A 545 -30.59 20.48 -18.84
C GLU A 545 -29.63 20.36 -17.64
N ILE A 546 -28.83 19.30 -17.60
CA ILE A 546 -27.81 19.09 -16.56
C ILE A 546 -26.66 20.08 -16.73
N ALA A 547 -26.27 20.38 -17.98
CA ALA A 547 -25.21 21.32 -18.27
C ALA A 547 -25.58 22.78 -17.95
N GLU A 548 -26.81 23.21 -18.25
CA GLU A 548 -27.28 24.58 -18.04
C GLU A 548 -27.41 24.95 -16.56
N ASN A 549 -27.84 24.01 -15.71
CA ASN A 549 -28.09 24.26 -14.29
C ASN A 549 -26.89 23.92 -13.37
N TYR A 550 -25.80 23.38 -13.92
CA TYR A 550 -24.68 22.78 -13.18
C TYR A 550 -24.10 23.67 -12.07
N THR A 551 -23.84 24.95 -12.37
CA THR A 551 -23.23 25.89 -11.42
C THR A 551 -24.28 26.65 -10.61
N GLN A 552 -25.46 26.91 -11.21
CA GLN A 552 -26.54 27.66 -10.55
C GLN A 552 -27.11 26.89 -9.36
N ASP A 553 -27.27 25.58 -9.45
CA ASP A 553 -27.85 24.78 -8.36
C ASP A 553 -26.82 24.43 -7.27
N ARG A 554 -25.53 24.33 -7.64
CA ARG A 554 -24.50 23.73 -6.79
C ARG A 554 -23.83 24.69 -5.82
N PHE A 555 -23.85 26.00 -6.09
CA PHE A 555 -23.21 27.02 -5.24
C PHE A 555 -24.21 28.10 -4.80
N THR A 556 -25.44 27.70 -4.52
CA THR A 556 -26.51 28.60 -4.07
C THR A 556 -26.26 29.13 -2.65
N SER A 557 -25.77 28.28 -1.74
CA SER A 557 -25.56 28.64 -0.34
C SER A 557 -24.22 29.37 -0.11
N PRO A 558 -24.13 30.27 0.89
CA PRO A 558 -22.89 30.98 1.21
C PRO A 558 -21.70 30.04 1.48
N ALA A 559 -21.90 28.95 2.23
CA ALA A 559 -20.86 27.98 2.53
C ALA A 559 -20.27 27.34 1.25
N LEU A 560 -21.13 26.99 0.29
CA LEU A 560 -20.71 26.39 -0.97
C LEU A 560 -19.97 27.41 -1.86
N LYS A 561 -20.36 28.69 -1.84
CA LYS A 561 -19.62 29.77 -2.53
C LYS A 561 -18.22 29.98 -1.96
N TYR A 562 -18.08 29.98 -0.64
CA TYR A 562 -16.76 30.06 0.01
C TYR A 562 -15.90 28.84 -0.31
N PHE A 563 -16.51 27.64 -0.30
CA PHE A 563 -15.82 26.41 -0.67
C PHE A 563 -15.27 26.49 -2.11
N ASP A 564 -16.10 26.88 -3.08
CA ASP A 564 -15.65 27.10 -4.47
C ASP A 564 -14.51 28.11 -4.56
N PHE A 565 -14.66 29.25 -3.90
CA PHE A 565 -13.65 30.30 -3.92
C PHE A 565 -12.30 29.79 -3.39
N ILE A 566 -12.29 29.15 -2.23
CA ILE A 566 -11.07 28.60 -1.61
C ILE A 566 -10.44 27.54 -2.52
N GLU A 567 -11.23 26.63 -3.07
CA GLU A 567 -10.74 25.59 -3.99
C GLU A 567 -10.01 26.21 -5.21
N ARG A 568 -10.55 27.30 -5.77
CA ARG A 568 -9.90 28.05 -6.84
C ARG A 568 -8.64 28.78 -6.36
N GLN A 569 -8.65 29.39 -5.18
CA GLN A 569 -7.45 30.04 -4.64
C GLN A 569 -6.30 29.06 -4.40
N ASN A 570 -6.60 27.84 -3.94
CA ASN A 570 -5.58 26.80 -3.73
C ASN A 570 -4.82 26.45 -5.02
N ILE A 571 -5.50 26.45 -6.17
CA ILE A 571 -4.85 26.23 -7.47
C ILE A 571 -3.86 27.37 -7.77
N GLY A 572 -4.27 28.62 -7.54
CA GLY A 572 -3.39 29.78 -7.69
C GLY A 572 -2.15 29.69 -6.80
N VAL A 573 -2.33 29.34 -5.51
CA VAL A 573 -1.22 29.13 -4.57
C VAL A 573 -0.24 28.06 -5.06
N ILE A 574 -0.75 26.94 -5.59
CA ILE A 574 0.09 25.88 -6.13
C ILE A 574 0.85 26.37 -7.37
N PHE A 575 0.18 27.05 -8.31
CA PHE A 575 0.85 27.58 -9.51
C PHE A 575 1.92 28.62 -9.18
N ASP A 576 1.60 29.60 -8.33
CA ASP A 576 2.55 30.63 -7.89
C ASP A 576 3.75 30.00 -7.19
N SER A 577 3.53 29.00 -6.33
CA SER A 577 4.60 28.30 -5.62
C SER A 577 5.45 27.43 -6.55
N TYR A 578 4.86 26.78 -7.54
CA TYR A 578 5.54 25.75 -8.34
C TYR A 578 6.22 26.33 -9.59
N PHE A 579 5.58 27.27 -10.27
CA PHE A 579 6.09 27.89 -11.50
C PHE A 579 6.65 29.30 -11.29
N GLY A 580 6.29 29.99 -10.20
CA GLY A 580 6.71 31.36 -9.96
C GLY A 580 6.25 32.29 -11.08
N LYS A 581 7.21 32.86 -11.82
CA LYS A 581 6.93 33.76 -12.97
C LYS A 581 6.89 33.03 -14.33
N VAL A 582 7.16 31.73 -14.36
CA VAL A 582 7.11 30.93 -15.59
C VAL A 582 5.64 30.76 -15.99
N SER A 583 5.33 30.92 -17.28
CA SER A 583 3.98 30.75 -17.81
C SER A 583 3.79 29.32 -18.33
N PRO A 584 3.12 28.42 -17.59
CA PRO A 584 2.98 27.02 -17.99
C PRO A 584 1.98 26.81 -19.14
N LEU A 585 2.15 25.72 -19.89
CA LEU A 585 1.10 25.15 -20.72
C LEU A 585 0.22 24.22 -19.89
N ILE A 586 -1.06 24.58 -19.76
CA ILE A 586 -2.02 23.95 -18.86
C ILE A 586 -3.09 23.21 -19.67
N LEU A 587 -3.42 21.98 -19.27
CA LEU A 587 -4.61 21.26 -19.72
C LEU A 587 -5.61 21.14 -18.56
N ASP A 588 -6.77 21.77 -18.67
CA ASP A 588 -7.88 21.64 -17.72
C ASP A 588 -8.86 20.57 -18.21
N VAL A 589 -8.82 19.41 -17.58
CA VAL A 589 -9.52 18.19 -18.00
C VAL A 589 -10.84 18.03 -17.26
N ALA A 590 -11.89 17.64 -18.00
CA ALA A 590 -13.27 17.66 -17.53
C ALA A 590 -13.64 19.06 -17.01
N CYS A 591 -13.33 20.08 -17.83
CA CYS A 591 -13.40 21.48 -17.42
C CYS A 591 -14.82 21.96 -17.10
N GLY A 592 -15.86 21.21 -17.50
CA GLY A 592 -17.26 21.59 -17.33
C GLY A 592 -17.54 22.97 -17.93
N ASP A 593 -18.17 23.84 -17.15
CA ASP A 593 -18.47 25.23 -17.53
C ASP A 593 -17.25 26.19 -17.45
N GLY A 594 -16.05 25.64 -17.22
CA GLY A 594 -14.79 26.38 -17.15
C GLY A 594 -14.55 27.07 -15.79
N ARG A 595 -15.17 26.61 -14.71
CA ARG A 595 -14.95 27.11 -13.35
C ARG A 595 -13.47 27.11 -12.94
N ILE A 596 -12.75 26.01 -13.20
CA ILE A 596 -11.32 25.87 -12.88
C ILE A 596 -10.46 26.55 -13.94
N THR A 597 -10.81 26.40 -15.22
CA THR A 597 -10.22 27.14 -16.35
C THR A 597 -10.05 28.63 -16.05
N ALA A 598 -11.03 29.28 -15.40
CA ALA A 598 -10.98 30.70 -15.04
C ALA A 598 -9.77 31.07 -14.15
N GLU A 599 -9.30 30.14 -13.32
CA GLU A 599 -8.08 30.32 -12.54
C GLU A 599 -6.84 30.01 -13.39
N CYS A 600 -6.85 28.90 -14.14
CA CYS A 600 -5.72 28.47 -14.96
C CYS A 600 -5.24 29.53 -15.97
N ILE A 601 -6.15 30.23 -16.65
CA ILE A 601 -5.82 31.26 -17.65
C ILE A 601 -5.09 32.50 -17.08
N LYS A 602 -5.06 32.67 -15.76
CA LYS A 602 -4.31 33.75 -15.10
C LYS A 602 -2.82 33.45 -15.02
N HIS A 603 -2.46 32.16 -15.01
CA HIS A 603 -1.10 31.68 -14.79
C HIS A 603 -0.41 31.30 -16.10
N GLY A 604 -1.16 30.73 -17.05
CA GLY A 604 -0.56 30.21 -18.27
C GLY A 604 -1.50 30.05 -19.44
N LYS A 605 -0.99 29.48 -20.52
CA LYS A 605 -1.80 29.13 -21.69
C LYS A 605 -2.62 27.90 -21.34
N CYS A 606 -3.94 28.02 -21.30
CA CYS A 606 -4.84 26.94 -20.91
C CYS A 606 -5.58 26.35 -22.12
N ILE A 607 -5.66 25.02 -22.16
CA ILE A 607 -6.57 24.26 -23.00
C ILE A 607 -7.66 23.66 -22.11
N SER A 608 -8.92 24.05 -22.32
CA SER A 608 -10.09 23.51 -21.65
C SER A 608 -10.62 22.30 -22.41
N ALA A 609 -10.65 21.16 -21.73
CA ALA A 609 -10.97 19.87 -22.32
C ALA A 609 -12.17 19.21 -21.62
N ASP A 610 -13.18 18.82 -22.38
CA ASP A 610 -14.35 18.10 -21.86
C ASP A 610 -14.91 17.13 -22.92
N ALA A 611 -15.57 16.06 -22.47
CA ALA A 611 -16.23 15.11 -23.36
C ALA A 611 -17.60 15.64 -23.83
N SER A 612 -18.19 16.60 -23.11
CA SER A 612 -19.48 17.20 -23.42
C SER A 612 -19.32 18.44 -24.30
N ALA A 613 -19.84 18.35 -25.53
CA ALA A 613 -19.89 19.49 -26.45
C ALA A 613 -20.70 20.67 -25.87
N GLU A 614 -21.73 20.41 -25.07
CA GLU A 614 -22.53 21.44 -24.43
C GLU A 614 -21.74 22.23 -23.38
N MET A 615 -20.94 21.55 -22.55
CA MET A 615 -20.04 22.19 -21.59
C MET A 615 -19.03 23.12 -22.30
N LEU A 616 -18.44 22.66 -23.39
CA LEU A 616 -17.48 23.46 -24.17
C LEU A 616 -18.12 24.69 -24.84
N LYS A 617 -19.41 24.65 -25.19
CA LYS A 617 -20.13 25.85 -25.66
C LYS A 617 -20.25 26.89 -24.54
N LEU A 618 -20.50 26.46 -23.30
CA LEU A 618 -20.55 27.35 -22.14
C LEU A 618 -19.18 28.00 -21.88
N VAL A 619 -18.09 27.22 -21.96
CA VAL A 619 -16.71 27.74 -21.84
C VAL A 619 -16.43 28.81 -22.90
N LYS A 620 -16.69 28.52 -24.18
CA LYS A 620 -16.52 29.49 -25.29
C LYS A 620 -17.30 30.78 -25.05
N LYS A 621 -18.55 30.66 -24.58
CA LYS A 621 -19.40 31.82 -24.26
C LYS A 621 -18.85 32.63 -23.09
N ARG A 622 -18.40 31.95 -22.02
CA ARG A 622 -17.90 32.57 -20.78
C ARG A 622 -16.62 33.37 -20.99
N PHE A 623 -15.71 32.86 -21.81
CA PHE A 623 -14.38 33.46 -22.01
C PHE A 623 -14.20 34.20 -23.35
N ARG A 624 -15.29 34.44 -24.10
CA ARG A 624 -15.22 35.08 -25.43
C ARG A 624 -14.48 36.41 -25.42
N ASP A 625 -14.69 37.20 -24.37
CA ASP A 625 -14.18 38.57 -24.28
C ASP A 625 -12.91 38.66 -23.40
N TYR A 626 -12.35 37.51 -22.98
CA TYR A 626 -11.12 37.46 -22.19
C TYR A 626 -9.90 37.56 -23.10
N ARG A 627 -8.93 38.41 -22.72
CA ARG A 627 -7.66 38.58 -23.45
C ARG A 627 -6.89 37.25 -23.60
N ASN A 628 -6.91 36.43 -22.56
CA ASN A 628 -6.31 35.09 -22.54
C ASN A 628 -7.42 34.03 -22.59
N SER A 629 -8.26 34.09 -23.62
CA SER A 629 -9.30 33.07 -23.81
C SER A 629 -8.66 31.67 -23.97
N PRO A 630 -9.18 30.63 -23.29
CA PRO A 630 -8.62 29.29 -23.38
C PRO A 630 -8.87 28.66 -24.76
N ASP A 631 -7.91 27.87 -25.24
CA ASP A 631 -8.18 26.94 -26.33
C ASP A 631 -9.17 25.87 -25.82
N VAL A 632 -10.03 25.34 -26.67
CA VAL A 632 -11.09 24.38 -26.27
C VAL A 632 -11.01 23.13 -27.11
N ALA A 633 -10.97 21.98 -26.45
CA ALA A 633 -10.82 20.67 -27.07
C ALA A 633 -11.88 19.69 -26.57
N MET A 634 -12.54 18.98 -27.49
CA MET A 634 -13.42 17.87 -27.11
C MET A 634 -12.57 16.63 -26.88
N ILE A 635 -12.45 16.22 -25.62
CA ILE A 635 -11.58 15.13 -25.19
C ILE A 635 -12.31 14.25 -24.19
N ASP A 636 -12.40 12.97 -24.51
CA ASP A 636 -12.75 11.90 -23.59
C ASP A 636 -11.47 11.27 -23.02
N VAL A 637 -11.12 11.60 -21.77
CA VAL A 637 -9.87 11.15 -21.14
C VAL A 637 -9.72 9.64 -21.19
N ILE A 638 -10.80 8.88 -21.06
CA ILE A 638 -10.73 7.42 -21.05
C ILE A 638 -10.59 6.86 -22.47
N ALA A 639 -11.34 7.39 -23.44
CA ALA A 639 -11.37 6.85 -24.80
C ALA A 639 -10.25 7.39 -25.71
N ASP A 640 -9.87 8.66 -25.55
CA ASP A 640 -9.05 9.36 -26.54
C ASP A 640 -7.55 9.30 -26.21
N ASN A 641 -6.73 9.42 -27.25
CA ASN A 641 -5.30 9.65 -27.13
C ASN A 641 -5.03 11.15 -27.15
N ILE A 642 -4.67 11.70 -26.00
CA ILE A 642 -4.35 13.12 -25.84
C ILE A 642 -2.94 13.37 -26.37
N ARG A 643 -2.81 14.32 -27.30
CA ARG A 643 -1.51 14.66 -27.93
C ARG A 643 -0.83 15.80 -27.18
N GLY A 644 0.50 15.80 -27.19
CA GLY A 644 1.32 16.89 -26.64
C GLY A 644 1.84 16.60 -25.23
N LYS A 645 2.57 17.57 -24.70
CA LYS A 645 3.11 17.56 -23.34
C LYS A 645 2.70 18.84 -22.62
N TYR A 646 2.32 18.72 -21.36
CA TYR A 646 1.78 19.81 -20.55
C TYR A 646 2.61 19.99 -19.29
N ASP A 647 2.85 21.24 -18.90
CA ASP A 647 3.53 21.58 -17.67
C ASP A 647 2.59 21.38 -16.47
N ALA A 648 1.30 21.60 -16.67
CA ALA A 648 0.29 21.29 -15.67
C ALA A 648 -0.96 20.64 -16.27
N VAL A 649 -1.54 19.70 -15.52
CA VAL A 649 -2.85 19.15 -15.79
C VAL A 649 -3.73 19.44 -14.58
N THR A 650 -4.86 20.12 -14.77
CA THR A 650 -5.88 20.31 -13.73
C THR A 650 -7.08 19.40 -14.00
N CYS A 651 -7.67 18.82 -12.95
CA CYS A 651 -8.82 17.95 -13.12
C CYS A 651 -9.66 17.93 -11.84
N PHE A 652 -10.83 18.56 -11.84
CA PHE A 652 -11.66 18.69 -10.63
C PHE A 652 -13.02 18.01 -10.79
N ARG A 653 -13.45 17.31 -9.74
CA ARG A 653 -14.73 16.57 -9.68
C ARG A 653 -14.89 15.58 -10.83
N TYR A 654 -13.81 14.87 -11.16
CA TYR A 654 -13.80 13.89 -12.25
C TYR A 654 -13.28 12.52 -11.78
N ILE A 655 -12.03 12.46 -11.31
CA ILE A 655 -11.37 11.20 -10.91
C ILE A 655 -12.20 10.40 -9.88
N ARG A 656 -12.82 11.10 -8.92
CA ARG A 656 -13.68 10.52 -7.87
C ARG A 656 -14.87 9.69 -8.37
N HIS A 657 -15.30 9.85 -9.62
CA HIS A 657 -16.49 9.18 -10.17
C HIS A 657 -16.22 7.80 -10.76
N PHE A 658 -14.97 7.36 -10.70
CA PHE A 658 -14.51 6.14 -11.35
C PHE A 658 -14.01 5.15 -10.32
N GLU A 659 -14.22 3.85 -10.57
CA GLU A 659 -13.61 2.77 -9.79
C GLU A 659 -12.09 2.75 -9.95
N TYR A 660 -11.39 2.14 -8.99
CA TYR A 660 -9.92 2.07 -8.95
C TYR A 660 -9.26 1.73 -10.29
N ALA A 661 -9.75 0.71 -11.01
CA ALA A 661 -9.20 0.32 -12.31
C ALA A 661 -9.24 1.45 -13.36
N SER A 662 -10.36 2.17 -13.42
CA SER A 662 -10.55 3.30 -14.33
C SER A 662 -9.69 4.49 -13.89
N ARG A 663 -9.56 4.74 -12.59
CA ARG A 663 -8.66 5.80 -12.07
C ARG A 663 -7.21 5.53 -12.41
N LYS A 664 -6.75 4.28 -12.31
CA LYS A 664 -5.39 3.89 -12.72
C LYS A 664 -5.11 4.23 -14.19
N LEU A 665 -6.05 3.93 -15.08
CA LEU A 665 -5.96 4.31 -16.50
C LEU A 665 -5.87 5.84 -16.67
N ILE A 666 -6.68 6.60 -15.92
CA ILE A 666 -6.65 8.07 -15.95
C ILE A 666 -5.29 8.59 -15.47
N TYR A 667 -4.76 8.09 -14.35
CA TYR A 667 -3.44 8.49 -13.86
C TYR A 667 -2.33 8.14 -14.84
N ASP A 668 -2.35 6.95 -15.44
CA ASP A 668 -1.36 6.55 -16.45
C ASP A 668 -1.41 7.51 -17.66
N LYS A 669 -2.60 7.93 -18.09
CA LYS A 669 -2.76 8.94 -19.15
C LYS A 669 -2.22 10.30 -18.72
N PHE A 670 -2.56 10.80 -17.54
CA PHE A 670 -2.02 12.06 -17.03
C PHE A 670 -0.50 12.03 -16.93
N ARG A 671 0.08 10.93 -16.42
CA ARG A 671 1.54 10.72 -16.39
C ARG A 671 2.14 10.77 -17.79
N SER A 672 1.48 10.16 -18.77
CA SER A 672 1.97 10.12 -20.15
C SER A 672 1.95 11.47 -20.86
N ILE A 673 1.07 12.39 -20.48
CA ILE A 673 0.96 13.72 -21.12
C ILE A 673 1.63 14.84 -20.34
N LEU A 674 2.00 14.63 -19.08
CA LEU A 674 2.81 15.60 -18.35
C LEU A 674 4.24 15.64 -18.90
N THR A 675 4.88 16.81 -18.83
CA THR A 675 6.34 16.96 -18.93
C THR A 675 7.03 16.26 -17.75
N GLU A 676 8.36 16.12 -17.77
CA GLU A 676 9.08 15.47 -16.67
C GLU A 676 8.95 16.25 -15.35
N ASP A 677 9.00 17.57 -15.42
CA ASP A 677 8.78 18.48 -14.28
C ASP A 677 7.32 18.90 -14.10
N GLY A 678 6.39 18.25 -14.81
CA GLY A 678 4.99 18.63 -14.83
C GLY A 678 4.23 18.26 -13.54
N ILE A 679 3.14 18.98 -13.27
CA ILE A 679 2.30 18.77 -12.08
C ILE A 679 0.84 18.44 -12.44
N LEU A 680 0.29 17.43 -11.77
CA LEU A 680 -1.14 17.12 -11.74
C LEU A 680 -1.80 17.80 -10.53
N ILE A 681 -2.83 18.60 -10.74
CA ILE A 681 -3.57 19.28 -9.68
C ILE A 681 -5.05 18.87 -9.72
N PHE A 682 -5.55 18.32 -8.62
CA PHE A 682 -6.92 17.78 -8.56
C PHE A 682 -7.50 17.83 -7.15
N ASP A 683 -8.81 17.58 -7.06
CA ASP A 683 -9.53 17.47 -5.79
C ASP A 683 -9.67 16.03 -5.30
N VAL A 684 -9.51 15.85 -4.00
CA VAL A 684 -9.62 14.56 -3.33
C VAL A 684 -10.69 14.67 -2.25
N PRO A 685 -11.88 14.08 -2.44
CA PRO A 685 -12.92 14.09 -1.40
C PRO A 685 -12.48 13.32 -0.16
N ASN A 686 -12.67 13.94 1.01
CA ASN A 686 -12.31 13.34 2.29
C ASN A 686 -13.38 12.36 2.76
N ILE A 687 -12.99 11.10 2.98
CA ILE A 687 -13.88 10.05 3.45
C ILE A 687 -14.49 10.36 4.83
N ASP A 688 -13.75 11.01 5.72
CA ASP A 688 -14.21 11.34 7.07
C ASP A 688 -15.22 12.49 7.08
N PHE A 689 -15.39 13.18 5.95
CA PHE A 689 -16.42 14.19 5.73
C PHE A 689 -17.60 13.64 4.91
N GLU A 690 -17.31 13.12 3.71
CA GLU A 690 -18.33 12.75 2.71
C GLU A 690 -19.18 11.56 3.18
N LEU A 691 -18.56 10.53 3.77
CA LEU A 691 -19.28 9.33 4.17
C LEU A 691 -20.28 9.60 5.33
N PRO A 692 -19.90 10.27 6.43
CA PRO A 692 -20.85 10.71 7.45
C PRO A 692 -21.93 11.65 6.91
N LEU A 693 -21.59 12.58 6.01
CA LEU A 693 -22.55 13.51 5.43
C LEU A 693 -23.63 12.77 4.62
N LYS A 694 -23.23 11.82 3.75
CA LYS A 694 -24.19 11.03 2.95
C LYS A 694 -25.10 10.16 3.82
N ASN A 695 -24.56 9.58 4.89
CA ASN A 695 -25.37 8.84 5.86
C ASN A 695 -26.33 9.74 6.65
N LEU A 696 -25.94 10.98 6.97
CA LEU A 696 -26.81 11.94 7.65
C LEU A 696 -27.91 12.49 6.74
N LYS A 697 -27.58 12.86 5.50
CA LYS A 697 -28.51 13.54 4.58
C LYS A 697 -29.37 12.56 3.77
N GLY A 698 -28.94 11.31 3.62
CA GLY A 698 -29.59 10.27 2.82
C GLY A 698 -28.88 10.03 1.48
N TRP A 699 -28.59 8.76 1.17
CA TRP A 699 -27.90 8.35 -0.07
C TRP A 699 -28.75 8.54 -1.33
N ASP A 700 -30.07 8.56 -1.19
CA ASP A 700 -31.08 8.92 -2.20
C ASP A 700 -30.89 10.31 -2.83
N LYS A 701 -30.15 11.20 -2.17
CA LYS A 701 -29.84 12.54 -2.68
C LYS A 701 -28.64 12.58 -3.62
N TYR A 702 -27.89 11.48 -3.72
CA TYR A 702 -26.64 11.42 -4.46
C TYR A 702 -26.75 10.33 -5.53
N ASN A 703 -27.10 10.69 -6.76
CA ASN A 703 -27.27 9.72 -7.85
C ASN A 703 -25.97 9.42 -8.62
N ILE A 704 -24.88 10.15 -8.36
CA ILE A 704 -23.59 9.96 -9.00
C ILE A 704 -22.70 9.12 -8.09
N TYR A 705 -22.08 8.08 -8.66
CA TYR A 705 -21.06 7.30 -7.97
C TYR A 705 -19.87 8.18 -7.60
N ASP A 706 -19.42 8.06 -6.35
CA ASP A 706 -18.25 8.74 -5.83
C ASP A 706 -17.46 7.78 -4.94
N VAL A 707 -16.14 7.82 -5.04
CA VAL A 707 -15.21 7.28 -4.04
C VAL A 707 -14.62 8.41 -3.21
N PHE A 708 -14.30 8.12 -1.95
CA PHE A 708 -13.66 9.07 -1.03
C PHE A 708 -12.38 8.46 -0.47
N PHE A 709 -11.49 9.33 0.00
CA PHE A 709 -10.14 8.93 0.41
C PHE A 709 -9.85 9.44 1.81
N ASP A 710 -9.03 8.69 2.54
CA ASP A 710 -8.17 9.27 3.56
C ASP A 710 -6.81 9.64 2.95
N ARG A 711 -5.98 10.35 3.72
CA ARG A 711 -4.67 10.82 3.26
C ARG A 711 -3.74 9.67 2.85
N GLU A 712 -3.70 8.59 3.63
CA GLU A 712 -2.82 7.45 3.36
C GLU A 712 -3.23 6.73 2.06
N THR A 713 -4.52 6.56 1.83
CA THR A 713 -5.07 5.82 0.70
C THR A 713 -4.84 6.56 -0.61
N ILE A 714 -5.00 7.89 -0.63
CA ILE A 714 -4.69 8.68 -1.84
C ILE A 714 -3.19 8.75 -2.11
N GLU A 715 -2.36 8.85 -1.06
CA GLU A 715 -0.90 8.85 -1.21
C GLU A 715 -0.41 7.54 -1.81
N GLU A 716 -0.89 6.41 -1.30
CA GLU A 716 -0.54 5.09 -1.83
C GLU A 716 -1.07 4.89 -3.26
N GLU A 717 -2.30 5.32 -3.56
CA GLU A 717 -2.86 5.24 -4.91
C GLU A 717 -2.05 6.03 -5.95
N LEU A 718 -1.62 7.24 -5.60
CA LEU A 718 -0.75 8.06 -6.44
C LEU A 718 0.64 7.44 -6.59
N ARG A 719 1.24 6.95 -5.49
CA ARG A 719 2.56 6.30 -5.50
C ARG A 719 2.58 5.08 -6.41
N LEU A 720 1.57 4.22 -6.32
CA LEU A 720 1.40 3.05 -7.19
C LEU A 720 1.16 3.44 -8.66
N SER A 721 0.69 4.66 -8.90
CA SER A 721 0.46 5.22 -10.24
C SER A 721 1.63 6.08 -10.73
N GLY A 722 2.79 6.03 -10.06
CA GLY A 722 4.00 6.75 -10.49
C GLY A 722 3.99 8.25 -10.20
N PHE A 723 3.26 8.67 -9.17
CA PHE A 723 3.22 10.05 -8.69
C PHE A 723 3.63 10.15 -7.22
N ARG A 724 4.14 11.31 -6.82
CA ARG A 724 4.35 11.70 -5.42
C ARG A 724 3.62 12.99 -5.13
N ILE A 725 3.04 13.09 -3.94
CA ILE A 725 2.37 14.32 -3.50
C ILE A 725 3.42 15.39 -3.20
N LYS A 726 3.29 16.55 -3.85
CA LYS A 726 4.09 17.75 -3.58
C LYS A 726 3.32 18.76 -2.72
N TYR A 727 2.01 18.88 -2.94
CA TYR A 727 1.11 19.76 -2.20
C TYR A 727 -0.14 19.00 -1.78
N ILE A 728 -0.60 19.24 -0.55
CA ILE A 728 -1.91 18.80 -0.07
C ILE A 728 -2.50 19.91 0.80
N ILE A 729 -3.55 20.56 0.32
CA ILE A 729 -4.16 21.72 0.97
C ILE A 729 -5.58 21.33 1.40
N PRO A 730 -5.90 21.30 2.71
CA PRO A 730 -7.26 21.03 3.17
C PRO A 730 -8.21 22.17 2.80
N THR A 731 -9.40 21.82 2.31
CA THR A 731 -10.39 22.77 1.78
C THR A 731 -11.74 22.59 2.48
N GLY A 732 -12.34 23.70 2.92
CA GLY A 732 -13.73 23.72 3.38
C GLY A 732 -13.98 23.35 4.84
N GLN A 733 -12.94 23.10 5.63
CA GLN A 733 -13.07 22.81 7.05
C GLN A 733 -13.81 23.95 7.79
N GLY A 734 -14.80 23.61 8.61
CA GLY A 734 -15.56 24.58 9.39
C GLY A 734 -16.65 25.36 8.63
N LEU A 735 -16.73 25.26 7.29
CA LEU A 735 -17.67 26.08 6.51
C LEU A 735 -19.13 25.68 6.67
N MET A 736 -19.42 24.41 6.94
CA MET A 736 -20.79 23.89 7.10
C MET A 736 -21.20 23.90 8.57
N THR A 737 -21.61 25.08 9.06
CA THR A 737 -21.89 25.33 10.48
C THR A 737 -23.07 24.54 11.04
N ASP A 738 -23.98 24.08 10.17
CA ASP A 738 -25.16 23.26 10.50
C ASP A 738 -24.83 21.79 10.75
N LEU A 739 -23.60 21.35 10.45
CA LEU A 739 -23.19 19.96 10.64
C LEU A 739 -22.64 19.68 12.06
N PRO A 740 -22.79 18.44 12.54
CA PRO A 740 -22.14 17.97 13.77
C PRO A 740 -20.63 18.23 13.78
N ALA A 741 -20.06 18.53 14.95
CA ALA A 741 -18.65 18.93 15.10
C ALA A 741 -17.67 17.89 14.56
N ASN A 742 -17.96 16.59 14.70
CA ASN A 742 -17.14 15.50 14.18
C ASN A 742 -17.06 15.46 12.64
N ILE A 743 -18.05 16.03 11.94
CA ILE A 743 -18.05 16.17 10.47
C ILE A 743 -17.50 17.56 10.09
N ARG A 744 -18.03 18.62 10.71
CA ARG A 744 -17.69 20.01 10.42
C ARG A 744 -16.19 20.31 10.58
N ASN A 745 -15.53 19.66 11.53
CA ASN A 745 -14.10 19.86 11.79
C ASN A 745 -13.21 19.07 10.81
N GLN A 746 -13.77 18.27 9.91
CA GLN A 746 -13.02 17.62 8.84
C GLN A 746 -12.93 18.54 7.61
N PRO A 747 -11.83 18.51 6.84
CA PRO A 747 -11.83 19.12 5.52
C PRO A 747 -12.84 18.41 4.62
N VAL A 748 -13.52 19.16 3.77
CA VAL A 748 -14.49 18.62 2.80
C VAL A 748 -13.75 17.86 1.71
N THR A 749 -12.69 18.48 1.18
CA THR A 749 -11.79 17.92 0.19
C THR A 749 -10.36 18.35 0.50
N TRP A 750 -9.38 17.72 -0.14
CA TRP A 750 -8.04 18.26 -0.30
C TRP A 750 -7.80 18.69 -1.74
N THR A 751 -7.14 19.82 -1.94
CA THR A 751 -6.52 20.15 -3.23
C THR A 751 -5.12 19.55 -3.24
N VAL A 752 -4.88 18.59 -4.14
CA VAL A 752 -3.62 17.85 -4.23
C VAL A 752 -2.86 18.29 -5.47
N GLY A 753 -1.58 18.61 -5.30
CA GLY A 753 -0.60 18.78 -6.38
C GLY A 753 0.39 17.61 -6.35
N ALA A 754 0.41 16.80 -7.40
CA ALA A 754 1.23 15.60 -7.51
C ALA A 754 2.17 15.68 -8.72
N VAL A 755 3.42 15.25 -8.55
CA VAL A 755 4.46 15.25 -9.60
C VAL A 755 4.90 13.82 -9.87
N LYS A 756 5.54 13.57 -11.01
CA LYS A 756 6.06 12.24 -11.35
C LYS A 756 7.09 11.76 -10.32
N LEU A 757 7.13 10.44 -10.12
CA LEU A 757 8.14 9.73 -9.32
C LEU A 757 9.43 9.51 -10.11
#